data_AF-A0A6I7P8A1-F1
#
_entry.id   AF-A0A6I7P8A1-F1
#
_cell.length_a   1.000
_cell.length_b   1.000
_cell.length_c   1.000
_cell.angle_alpha   90.00
_cell.angle_beta   90.00
_cell.angle_gamma   90.00
#
_symmetry.space_group_name_H-M   'P 1'
#
loop_
_entity.id
_entity.type
_entity.pdbx_description
1 polymer ?
#
loop_
_entity_poly.entity_id
_entity_poly.type
_entity_poly.pdbx_seq_one_letter_code
_entity_poly.pdbx_strand_id
1 'polypeptide(L)'
;MGDWDHVTVTDGVDQAGRLPPALADGYVRVDERDVASRIAGLVDLAGHLPFVDLGNRPHGTWQDLWLAEDAAVMALILAERRNLREGAFTRLMERDASAALLAVVDLAFTIESWHLRLRQARTRPGRELCRRIEELIASRLAPELQALVAFAAQCRVPLPGARDPGHWSAAWQGKGVGTAAAKNEAAPPRQRLRRGFDAMLNGIAYLQWVCRDGFLECARRDDHEPATALLLTTLDLFDAVAAKLDQFTARHNAFYYQDVLGTRRRAAEPARVLLSFPDAAGQVATPVPVDTEIEAVWPDAPDGARFRTDALAFVSAARLAAAHTLHYQRDPLMSPQHEMGFVTRIRHTRLPLGAAGTLERRGWALLGGDPADVFAGTHAAVGLAFTSPALLLREGERRLTLRLALASPATLPVTTRAAWQADIGDDVLPRGPLEGQFRARLESDPGLLAGIAVGSLDETVQFMLDALRPGEGRIGEIDAQLLPDDPLQALFLRIAMRVARPGRERGFSVPFGRLMARLMLGPDRAVPDAIVDEIVDEAERVLGPRPKGEAAAEHPVRKLLTETRAYQYEKYLKDAFTLELSTAEGWLAVPELGVLPLANAGDPRPGLVIALYLGRDAPAIVPHAALAEAMGLPATAPLARLRLAADATLCAQTLLEPFLLEEIGVDVEVRGVRNVVVANDQGPLDPAQAFQPFGPQPRLDGGFVVGAFEAAKKRLSALTLRLEWSGLPLAPGGFETHYAAYGANEPMAFTAKVDWLDEGVWRSLPRATSPLFAPVTAAERLPSAMAIQIDLPPSSTPLPAAAPEAAFVYGVAARTGFVRLRL
;
A
#
# COMPACT_ATOMS: atom_id res chain seq x y z
N MET A 1 -30.81 -34.68 -34.57
CA MET A 1 -30.70 -33.98 -33.28
C MET A 1 -29.54 -33.02 -33.46
N GLY A 2 -29.83 -31.75 -33.76
CA GLY A 2 -28.83 -30.77 -34.17
C GLY A 2 -28.15 -30.14 -32.96
N ASP A 3 -26.82 -30.00 -33.04
CA ASP A 3 -25.98 -29.27 -32.10
C ASP A 3 -26.38 -27.78 -32.05
N TRP A 4 -26.69 -27.29 -30.85
CA TRP A 4 -26.97 -25.90 -30.53
C TRP A 4 -25.86 -25.29 -29.64
N ASP A 5 -24.61 -25.75 -29.78
CA ASP A 5 -23.46 -25.41 -28.92
C ASP A 5 -22.90 -23.97 -29.10
N HIS A 6 -23.63 -23.08 -29.77
CA HIS A 6 -23.15 -21.72 -30.05
C HIS A 6 -24.03 -20.59 -29.47
N VAL A 7 -25.04 -20.92 -28.66
CA VAL A 7 -25.81 -19.89 -27.93
C VAL A 7 -25.21 -19.71 -26.54
N THR A 8 -24.29 -18.76 -26.43
CA THR A 8 -23.80 -18.27 -25.13
C THR A 8 -24.96 -17.52 -24.45
N VAL A 9 -25.62 -18.16 -23.48
CA VAL A 9 -26.60 -17.49 -22.63
C VAL A 9 -25.83 -16.65 -21.61
N THR A 10 -25.79 -15.34 -21.79
CA THR A 10 -25.23 -14.39 -20.81
C THR A 10 -26.20 -14.21 -19.64
N ASP A 11 -25.66 -14.14 -18.43
CA ASP A 11 -26.35 -14.08 -17.12
C ASP A 11 -27.20 -12.81 -16.86
N GLY A 12 -27.36 -11.94 -17.86
CA GLY A 12 -28.32 -10.84 -17.87
C GLY A 12 -28.02 -9.68 -16.92
N VAL A 13 -26.87 -9.65 -16.26
CA VAL A 13 -26.52 -8.59 -15.29
C VAL A 13 -25.98 -7.30 -15.95
N ASP A 14 -25.36 -7.38 -17.13
CA ASP A 14 -24.92 -6.20 -17.88
C ASP A 14 -25.92 -5.84 -18.99
N GLN A 15 -26.43 -4.61 -18.97
CA GLN A 15 -27.41 -4.11 -19.94
C GLN A 15 -26.86 -4.12 -21.38
N ALA A 16 -25.55 -3.94 -21.55
CA ALA A 16 -24.89 -4.00 -22.86
C ALA A 16 -24.79 -5.45 -23.39
N GLY A 17 -24.73 -6.44 -22.50
CA GLY A 17 -24.63 -7.87 -22.84
C GLY A 17 -25.98 -8.58 -23.08
N ARG A 18 -27.10 -7.84 -23.01
CA ARG A 18 -28.47 -8.36 -23.20
C ARG A 18 -28.92 -8.41 -24.65
N LEU A 19 -28.25 -7.71 -25.57
CA LEU A 19 -28.60 -7.74 -26.98
C LEU A 19 -27.90 -8.95 -27.61
N PRO A 20 -28.62 -10.00 -28.04
CA PRO A 20 -28.02 -11.08 -28.81
C PRO A 20 -27.28 -10.49 -30.01
N PRO A 21 -26.05 -10.93 -30.34
CA PRO A 21 -25.31 -10.43 -31.50
C PRO A 21 -26.13 -10.52 -32.80
N ALA A 22 -26.99 -11.54 -32.90
CA ALA A 22 -27.91 -11.72 -34.02
C ALA A 22 -28.93 -10.58 -34.22
N LEU A 23 -29.19 -9.79 -33.18
CA LEU A 23 -30.10 -8.64 -33.22
C LEU A 23 -29.35 -7.31 -33.41
N ALA A 24 -28.01 -7.32 -33.46
CA ALA A 24 -27.22 -6.13 -33.71
C ALA A 24 -27.32 -5.69 -35.19
N ASP A 25 -27.23 -4.38 -35.42
CA ASP A 25 -27.19 -3.81 -36.76
C ASP A 25 -25.97 -4.32 -37.53
N GLY A 26 -26.18 -4.76 -38.78
CA GLY A 26 -25.13 -5.27 -39.65
C GLY A 26 -24.63 -6.69 -39.32
N TYR A 27 -25.32 -7.45 -38.45
CA TYR A 27 -24.93 -8.82 -38.11
C TYR A 27 -24.96 -9.78 -39.32
N VAL A 28 -26.00 -9.70 -40.16
CA VAL A 28 -26.07 -10.44 -41.43
C VAL A 28 -25.74 -9.48 -42.56
N ARG A 29 -24.71 -9.80 -43.33
CA ARG A 29 -24.36 -9.08 -44.56
C ARG A 29 -24.57 -10.00 -45.77
N VAL A 30 -25.11 -9.46 -46.86
CA VAL A 30 -25.34 -10.23 -48.09
C VAL A 30 -24.04 -10.71 -48.72
N ASP A 31 -22.98 -9.89 -48.62
CA ASP A 31 -21.64 -10.26 -49.02
C ASP A 31 -20.65 -9.77 -47.94
N GLU A 32 -19.95 -10.70 -47.30
CA GLU A 32 -18.95 -10.39 -46.28
C GLU A 32 -17.60 -9.96 -46.86
N ARG A 33 -17.44 -10.02 -48.19
CA ARG A 33 -16.19 -9.63 -48.87
C ARG A 33 -16.07 -8.12 -48.97
N ASP A 34 -14.90 -7.61 -48.59
CA ASP A 34 -14.54 -6.22 -48.87
C ASP A 34 -14.29 -6.02 -50.38
N VAL A 35 -14.13 -4.75 -50.78
CA VAL A 35 -13.92 -4.38 -52.20
C VAL A 35 -12.66 -5.04 -52.76
N ALA A 36 -11.57 -5.09 -51.97
CA ALA A 36 -10.33 -5.76 -52.37
C ALA A 36 -10.52 -7.27 -52.61
N SER A 37 -11.22 -7.97 -51.71
CA SER A 37 -11.53 -9.40 -51.88
C SER A 37 -12.41 -9.67 -53.11
N ARG A 38 -13.32 -8.76 -53.46
CA ARG A 38 -14.15 -8.88 -54.67
C ARG A 38 -13.33 -8.68 -55.94
N ILE A 39 -12.45 -7.69 -55.99
CA ILE A 39 -11.52 -7.49 -57.10
C ILE A 39 -10.59 -8.70 -57.23
N ALA A 40 -10.01 -9.19 -56.14
CA ALA A 40 -9.15 -10.37 -56.16
C ALA A 40 -9.89 -11.62 -56.69
N GLY A 41 -11.15 -11.82 -56.27
CA GLY A 41 -11.98 -12.91 -56.80
C GLY A 41 -12.29 -12.77 -58.29
N LEU A 42 -12.49 -11.55 -58.80
CA LEU A 42 -12.66 -11.30 -60.24
C LEU A 42 -11.38 -11.59 -61.02
N VAL A 43 -10.21 -11.21 -60.48
CA VAL A 43 -8.91 -11.51 -61.08
C VAL A 43 -8.67 -13.02 -61.17
N ASP A 44 -9.05 -13.76 -60.13
CA ASP A 44 -8.97 -15.23 -60.12
C ASP A 44 -9.90 -15.84 -61.18
N LEU A 45 -11.17 -15.40 -61.23
CA LEU A 45 -12.13 -15.83 -62.25
C LEU A 45 -11.64 -15.52 -63.67
N ALA A 46 -11.06 -14.34 -63.90
CA ALA A 46 -10.50 -13.93 -65.19
C ALA A 46 -9.34 -14.85 -65.64
N GLY A 47 -8.62 -15.46 -64.68
CA GLY A 47 -7.60 -16.48 -64.93
C GLY A 47 -8.14 -17.77 -65.53
N HIS A 48 -9.44 -18.06 -65.35
CA HIS A 48 -10.10 -19.23 -65.93
C HIS A 48 -10.77 -18.97 -67.28
N LEU A 49 -10.73 -17.72 -67.77
CA LEU A 49 -11.37 -17.30 -69.01
C LEU A 49 -10.30 -17.08 -70.09
N PRO A 50 -10.00 -18.11 -70.92
CA PRO A 50 -9.07 -17.95 -72.03
C PRO A 50 -9.72 -17.09 -73.12
N PHE A 51 -8.89 -16.33 -73.84
CA PHE A 51 -9.32 -15.66 -75.07
C PHE A 51 -8.46 -16.11 -76.25
N VAL A 52 -9.00 -15.91 -77.45
CA VAL A 52 -8.32 -16.20 -78.72
C VAL A 52 -7.94 -14.90 -79.41
N ASP A 53 -6.82 -14.92 -80.12
CA ASP A 53 -6.42 -13.80 -80.96
C ASP A 53 -7.27 -13.69 -82.25
N LEU A 54 -7.02 -12.66 -83.05
CA LEU A 54 -7.68 -12.46 -84.35
C LEU A 54 -7.41 -13.60 -85.37
N GLY A 55 -6.44 -14.48 -85.09
CA GLY A 55 -6.15 -15.70 -85.84
C GLY A 55 -6.81 -16.96 -85.27
N ASN A 56 -7.73 -16.81 -84.30
CA ASN A 56 -8.42 -17.88 -83.59
C ASN A 56 -7.50 -18.84 -82.82
N ARG A 57 -6.34 -18.36 -82.37
CA ARG A 57 -5.40 -19.12 -81.54
C ARG A 57 -5.51 -18.68 -80.08
N PRO A 58 -5.46 -19.60 -79.09
CA PRO A 58 -5.44 -19.23 -77.68
C PRO A 58 -4.31 -18.24 -77.38
N HIS A 59 -4.65 -17.09 -76.82
CA HIS A 59 -3.73 -15.98 -76.50
C HIS A 59 -3.85 -15.61 -75.02
N GLY A 60 -3.69 -16.58 -74.13
CA GLY A 60 -3.74 -16.34 -72.69
C GLY A 60 -5.14 -16.14 -72.13
N THR A 61 -5.23 -15.48 -70.97
CA THR A 61 -6.46 -15.31 -70.19
C THR A 61 -6.69 -13.84 -69.87
N TRP A 62 -7.94 -13.48 -69.56
CA TRP A 62 -8.31 -12.11 -69.22
C TRP A 62 -7.67 -11.58 -67.93
N GLN A 63 -6.94 -12.43 -67.20
CA GLN A 63 -6.25 -12.06 -65.98
C GLN A 63 -5.20 -10.96 -66.19
N ASP A 64 -4.50 -10.97 -67.33
CA ASP A 64 -3.43 -10.00 -67.58
C ASP A 64 -3.96 -8.59 -67.83
N LEU A 65 -5.21 -8.45 -68.29
CA LEU A 65 -5.87 -7.15 -68.39
C LEU A 65 -6.00 -6.50 -67.01
N TRP A 66 -6.46 -7.27 -66.02
CA TRP A 66 -6.61 -6.78 -64.65
C TRP A 66 -5.28 -6.50 -63.98
N LEU A 67 -4.31 -7.38 -64.18
CA LEU A 67 -3.02 -7.29 -63.53
C LEU A 67 -2.08 -6.25 -64.12
N ALA A 68 -2.51 -5.55 -65.18
CA ALA A 68 -1.90 -4.31 -65.66
C ALA A 68 -2.24 -3.09 -64.77
N GLU A 69 -3.26 -3.19 -63.90
CA GLU A 69 -3.71 -2.12 -63.02
C GLU A 69 -3.15 -2.27 -61.60
N ASP A 70 -2.50 -1.21 -61.09
CA ASP A 70 -1.87 -1.21 -59.77
C ASP A 70 -2.86 -1.59 -58.65
N ALA A 71 -4.12 -1.13 -58.77
CA ALA A 71 -5.19 -1.40 -57.81
C ALA A 71 -5.54 -2.90 -57.72
N ALA A 72 -5.46 -3.65 -58.83
CA ALA A 72 -5.74 -5.08 -58.85
C ALA A 72 -4.65 -5.88 -58.14
N VAL A 73 -3.37 -5.51 -58.33
CA VAL A 73 -2.26 -6.14 -57.61
C VAL A 73 -2.34 -5.84 -56.11
N MET A 74 -2.68 -4.61 -55.72
CA MET A 74 -2.94 -4.26 -54.32
C MET A 74 -4.12 -5.04 -53.74
N ALA A 75 -5.19 -5.23 -54.50
CA ALA A 75 -6.34 -6.03 -54.09
C ALA A 75 -5.97 -7.49 -53.82
N LEU A 76 -5.13 -8.10 -54.67
CA LEU A 76 -4.61 -9.46 -54.43
C LEU A 76 -3.82 -9.55 -53.12
N ILE A 77 -2.99 -8.56 -52.81
CA ILE A 77 -2.23 -8.51 -51.55
C ILE A 77 -3.19 -8.40 -50.35
N LEU A 78 -4.17 -7.49 -50.42
CA LEU A 78 -5.15 -7.28 -49.36
C LEU A 78 -6.07 -8.49 -49.14
N ALA A 79 -6.37 -9.24 -50.20
CA ALA A 79 -7.22 -10.43 -50.14
C ALA A 79 -6.53 -11.67 -49.55
N GLU A 80 -5.22 -11.65 -49.33
CA GLU A 80 -4.50 -12.79 -48.72
C GLU A 80 -4.94 -13.04 -47.27
N ARG A 81 -5.46 -14.25 -47.02
CA ARG A 81 -6.02 -14.66 -45.73
C ARG A 81 -5.02 -15.48 -44.94
N ARG A 82 -4.40 -14.83 -43.93
CA ARG A 82 -3.44 -15.46 -43.02
C ARG A 82 -3.96 -16.77 -42.41
N ASN A 83 -5.18 -16.79 -41.89
CA ASN A 83 -5.76 -17.95 -41.20
C ASN A 83 -5.86 -19.18 -42.13
N LEU A 84 -6.22 -18.98 -43.40
CA LEU A 84 -6.29 -20.06 -44.38
C LEU A 84 -4.90 -20.61 -44.72
N ARG A 85 -3.92 -19.73 -44.90
CA ARG A 85 -2.52 -20.11 -45.17
C ARG A 85 -1.91 -20.85 -43.98
N GLU A 86 -2.09 -20.37 -42.75
CA GLU A 86 -1.60 -21.02 -41.53
C GLU A 86 -2.23 -22.41 -41.32
N GLY A 87 -3.54 -22.54 -41.51
CA GLY A 87 -4.23 -23.83 -41.40
C GLY A 87 -3.85 -24.83 -42.49
N ALA A 88 -3.60 -24.37 -43.72
CA ALA A 88 -3.08 -25.22 -44.80
C ALA A 88 -1.64 -25.66 -44.53
N PHE A 89 -0.75 -24.74 -44.14
CA PHE A 89 0.65 -25.05 -43.86
C PHE A 89 0.80 -26.01 -42.69
N THR A 90 0.04 -25.83 -41.60
CA THR A 90 0.08 -26.74 -40.45
C THR A 90 -0.27 -28.18 -40.85
N ARG A 91 -1.33 -28.36 -41.65
CA ARG A 91 -1.72 -29.67 -42.20
C ARG A 91 -0.67 -30.28 -43.12
N LEU A 92 0.02 -29.47 -43.93
CA LEU A 92 1.10 -29.94 -44.81
C LEU A 92 2.36 -30.31 -44.02
N MET A 93 2.74 -29.51 -43.01
CA MET A 93 3.91 -29.73 -42.15
C MET A 93 3.82 -31.04 -41.35
N GLU A 94 2.61 -31.48 -41.01
CA GLU A 94 2.36 -32.77 -40.33
C GLU A 94 2.46 -33.97 -41.29
N ARG A 95 2.17 -33.78 -42.57
CA ARG A 95 2.06 -34.87 -43.57
C ARG A 95 3.32 -35.06 -44.42
N ASP A 96 3.87 -33.97 -44.96
CA ASP A 96 4.99 -34.00 -45.90
C ASP A 96 5.80 -32.69 -45.84
N ALA A 97 7.07 -32.81 -45.42
CA ALA A 97 8.00 -31.68 -45.35
C ALA A 97 8.33 -31.09 -46.72
N SER A 98 8.27 -31.89 -47.79
CA SER A 98 8.50 -31.44 -49.17
C SER A 98 7.34 -30.57 -49.65
N ALA A 99 6.10 -30.99 -49.39
CA ALA A 99 4.91 -30.18 -49.67
C ALA A 99 4.88 -28.89 -48.83
N ALA A 100 5.34 -28.93 -47.57
CA ALA A 100 5.46 -27.74 -46.73
C ALA A 100 6.52 -26.76 -47.26
N LEU A 101 7.65 -27.26 -47.77
CA LEU A 101 8.65 -26.44 -48.46
C LEU A 101 8.07 -25.79 -49.73
N LEU A 102 7.37 -26.56 -50.56
CA LEU A 102 6.72 -26.04 -51.77
C LEU A 102 5.71 -24.93 -51.42
N ALA A 103 4.96 -25.07 -50.33
CA ALA A 103 4.06 -24.01 -49.87
C ALA A 103 4.78 -22.70 -49.50
N VAL A 104 6.00 -22.78 -48.93
CA VAL A 104 6.83 -21.58 -48.67
C VAL A 104 7.34 -20.97 -49.98
N VAL A 105 7.78 -21.82 -50.92
CA VAL A 105 8.23 -21.38 -52.25
C VAL A 105 7.08 -20.76 -53.04
N ASP A 106 5.86 -21.27 -52.93
CA ASP A 106 4.67 -20.71 -53.58
C ASP A 106 4.29 -19.34 -53.01
N LEU A 107 4.43 -19.13 -51.69
CA LEU A 107 4.26 -17.80 -51.10
C LEU A 107 5.32 -16.82 -51.60
N ALA A 108 6.59 -17.25 -51.66
CA ALA A 108 7.66 -16.42 -52.20
C ALA A 108 7.45 -16.10 -53.68
N PHE A 109 7.00 -17.09 -54.48
CA PHE A 109 6.64 -16.89 -55.88
C PHE A 109 5.46 -15.92 -56.03
N THR A 110 4.50 -15.96 -55.13
CA THR A 110 3.37 -15.02 -55.11
C THR A 110 3.88 -13.59 -54.93
N ILE A 111 4.80 -13.38 -53.98
CA ILE A 111 5.44 -12.06 -53.76
C ILE A 111 6.26 -11.62 -54.98
N GLU A 112 7.02 -12.53 -55.60
CA GLU A 112 7.74 -12.26 -56.86
C GLU A 112 6.79 -11.87 -57.99
N SER A 113 5.64 -12.54 -58.12
CA SER A 113 4.66 -12.22 -59.14
C SER A 113 4.07 -10.80 -58.98
N TRP A 114 3.84 -10.37 -57.73
CA TRP A 114 3.42 -9.00 -57.44
C TRP A 114 4.53 -8.00 -57.74
N HIS A 115 5.77 -8.31 -57.36
CA HIS A 115 6.94 -7.48 -57.65
C HIS A 115 7.06 -7.23 -59.15
N LEU A 116 7.08 -8.29 -59.97
CA LEU A 116 7.23 -8.19 -61.42
C LEU A 116 6.13 -7.35 -62.08
N ARG A 117 4.88 -7.48 -61.61
CA ARG A 117 3.74 -6.71 -62.13
C ARG A 117 3.83 -5.23 -61.73
N LEU A 118 4.24 -4.95 -60.49
CA LEU A 118 4.40 -3.58 -59.98
C LEU A 118 5.65 -2.85 -60.50
N ARG A 119 6.60 -3.54 -61.15
CA ARG A 119 7.72 -2.87 -61.84
C ARG A 119 7.25 -1.96 -62.97
N GLN A 120 6.06 -2.22 -63.51
CA GLN A 120 5.41 -1.39 -64.54
C GLN A 120 4.35 -0.44 -63.94
N ALA A 121 4.35 -0.26 -62.60
CA ALA A 121 3.34 0.54 -61.91
C ALA A 121 3.29 1.97 -62.42
N ARG A 122 2.07 2.46 -62.67
CA ARG A 122 1.81 3.79 -63.24
C ARG A 122 1.57 4.83 -62.14
N THR A 123 1.11 4.39 -60.98
CA THR A 123 0.75 5.27 -59.85
C THR A 123 1.95 5.55 -58.95
N ARG A 124 1.82 6.59 -58.11
CA ARG A 124 2.77 6.82 -57.01
C ARG A 124 2.67 5.72 -55.94
N PRO A 125 1.48 5.35 -55.42
CA PRO A 125 1.35 4.24 -54.47
C PRO A 125 1.90 2.89 -54.99
N GLY A 126 1.65 2.55 -56.27
CA GLY A 126 2.16 1.32 -56.89
C GLY A 126 3.69 1.28 -56.99
N ARG A 127 4.33 2.40 -57.36
CA ARG A 127 5.80 2.52 -57.37
C ARG A 127 6.41 2.42 -55.98
N GLU A 128 5.79 3.06 -54.99
CA GLU A 128 6.23 2.96 -53.59
C GLU A 128 6.09 1.52 -53.08
N LEU A 129 4.97 0.85 -53.37
CA LEU A 129 4.78 -0.55 -53.01
C LEU A 129 5.83 -1.46 -53.69
N CYS A 130 6.13 -1.24 -54.97
CA CYS A 130 7.20 -1.97 -55.68
C CYS A 130 8.54 -1.84 -54.96
N ARG A 131 8.93 -0.60 -54.58
CA ARG A 131 10.17 -0.32 -53.84
C ARG A 131 10.19 -1.03 -52.48
N ARG A 132 9.06 -1.02 -51.75
CA ARG A 132 8.94 -1.71 -50.45
C ARG A 132 9.03 -3.23 -50.57
N ILE A 133 8.48 -3.79 -51.64
CA ILE A 133 8.61 -5.23 -51.94
C ILE A 133 10.09 -5.56 -52.23
N GLU A 134 10.78 -4.76 -53.04
CA GLU A 134 12.22 -4.94 -53.32
C GLU A 134 13.07 -4.90 -52.04
N GLU A 135 12.84 -3.91 -51.17
CA GLU A 135 13.53 -3.77 -49.89
C GLU A 135 13.27 -4.97 -48.98
N LEU A 136 12.01 -5.39 -48.84
CA LEU A 136 11.60 -6.52 -48.02
C LEU A 136 12.24 -7.84 -48.52
N ILE A 137 12.25 -8.05 -49.83
CA ILE A 137 12.90 -9.21 -50.46
C ILE A 137 14.38 -9.20 -50.12
N ALA A 138 15.09 -8.10 -50.41
CA ALA A 138 16.54 -8.01 -50.23
C ALA A 138 16.97 -8.12 -48.76
N SER A 139 16.23 -7.49 -47.84
CA SER A 139 16.63 -7.40 -46.43
C SER A 139 16.28 -8.65 -45.61
N ARG A 140 15.21 -9.38 -45.98
CA ARG A 140 14.62 -10.40 -45.09
C ARG A 140 14.17 -11.68 -45.80
N LEU A 141 13.47 -11.59 -46.93
CA LEU A 141 12.85 -12.79 -47.53
C LEU A 141 13.84 -13.62 -48.36
N ALA A 142 14.72 -12.99 -49.14
CA ALA A 142 15.69 -13.69 -49.97
C ALA A 142 16.71 -14.51 -49.17
N PRO A 143 17.32 -13.99 -48.07
CA PRO A 143 18.24 -14.79 -47.25
C PRO A 143 17.58 -16.04 -46.62
N GLU A 144 16.35 -15.91 -46.15
CA GLU A 144 15.58 -17.02 -45.55
C GLU A 144 15.19 -18.07 -46.61
N LEU A 145 14.76 -17.63 -47.79
CA LEU A 145 14.41 -18.54 -48.88
C LEU A 145 15.64 -19.29 -49.43
N GLN A 146 16.76 -18.60 -49.64
CA GLN A 146 18.01 -19.22 -50.11
C GLN A 146 18.50 -20.30 -49.14
N ALA A 147 18.41 -20.06 -47.82
CA ALA A 147 18.77 -21.04 -46.79
C ALA A 147 17.87 -22.29 -46.81
N LEU A 148 16.59 -22.14 -47.18
CA LEU A 148 15.65 -23.25 -47.32
C LEU A 148 15.86 -24.02 -48.64
N VAL A 149 16.15 -23.32 -49.74
CA VAL A 149 16.42 -23.93 -51.05
C VAL A 149 17.73 -24.71 -51.03
N ALA A 150 18.78 -24.18 -50.40
CA ALA A 150 20.04 -24.91 -50.22
C ALA A 150 19.85 -26.21 -49.42
N PHE A 151 19.01 -26.18 -48.38
CA PHE A 151 18.63 -27.37 -47.62
C PHE A 151 17.81 -28.35 -48.45
N ALA A 152 16.86 -27.87 -49.26
CA ALA A 152 16.08 -28.69 -50.17
C ALA A 152 16.94 -29.42 -51.22
N ALA A 153 17.95 -28.73 -51.76
CA ALA A 153 18.91 -29.29 -52.70
C ALA A 153 19.74 -30.41 -52.06
N GLN A 154 20.16 -30.26 -50.80
CA GLN A 154 20.80 -31.33 -50.02
C GLN A 154 19.88 -32.56 -49.84
N CYS A 155 18.58 -32.34 -49.66
CA CYS A 155 17.57 -33.38 -49.51
C CYS A 155 17.01 -33.94 -50.84
N ARG A 156 17.51 -33.48 -52.01
CA ARG A 156 17.05 -33.88 -53.35
C ARG A 156 15.55 -33.67 -53.62
N VAL A 157 14.95 -32.64 -53.01
CA VAL A 157 13.55 -32.28 -53.32
C VAL A 157 13.52 -31.47 -54.63
N PRO A 158 12.84 -31.93 -55.69
CA PRO A 158 12.79 -31.20 -56.95
C PRO A 158 11.90 -29.96 -56.81
N LEU A 159 12.42 -28.79 -57.24
CA LEU A 159 11.63 -27.58 -57.39
C LEU A 159 11.08 -27.51 -58.83
N PRO A 160 9.78 -27.27 -59.03
CA PRO A 160 9.22 -27.06 -60.37
C PRO A 160 9.87 -25.86 -61.06
N GLY A 161 10.15 -25.92 -62.37
CA GLY A 161 10.99 -24.93 -63.06
C GLY A 161 10.61 -23.45 -62.85
N ALA A 162 9.33 -23.07 -62.98
CA ALA A 162 8.89 -21.70 -62.73
C ALA A 162 8.95 -21.26 -61.25
N ARG A 163 9.07 -22.23 -60.35
CA ARG A 163 9.20 -22.06 -58.89
C ARG A 163 10.64 -22.16 -58.41
N ASP A 164 11.61 -22.28 -59.32
CA ASP A 164 13.03 -22.22 -58.99
C ASP A 164 13.47 -20.76 -58.81
N PRO A 165 13.88 -20.34 -57.59
CA PRO A 165 14.32 -18.97 -57.34
C PRO A 165 15.57 -18.56 -58.14
N GLY A 166 16.32 -19.50 -58.71
CA GLY A 166 17.43 -19.22 -59.61
C GLY A 166 17.02 -18.50 -60.91
N HIS A 167 15.74 -18.54 -61.27
CA HIS A 167 15.18 -17.86 -62.45
C HIS A 167 14.40 -16.58 -62.12
N TRP A 168 14.32 -16.18 -60.85
CA TRP A 168 13.55 -15.00 -60.42
C TRP A 168 14.37 -13.70 -60.54
N SER A 169 13.73 -12.57 -60.30
CA SER A 169 14.32 -11.23 -60.39
C SER A 169 15.60 -11.09 -59.55
N ALA A 170 16.46 -10.14 -59.94
CA ALA A 170 17.73 -9.88 -59.26
C ALA A 170 17.56 -9.52 -57.77
N ALA A 171 16.37 -9.07 -57.34
CA ALA A 171 16.04 -8.84 -55.94
C ALA A 171 16.21 -10.10 -55.08
N TRP A 172 15.88 -11.27 -55.62
CA TRP A 172 16.04 -12.57 -54.94
C TRP A 172 17.46 -13.14 -55.01
N GLN A 173 18.32 -12.59 -55.88
CA GLN A 173 19.68 -13.05 -56.14
C GLN A 173 20.75 -12.28 -55.34
N GLY A 174 20.36 -11.31 -54.52
CA GLY A 174 21.27 -10.43 -53.78
C GLY A 174 22.19 -11.17 -52.79
N LYS A 175 23.40 -10.62 -52.56
CA LYS A 175 24.34 -11.07 -51.53
C LYS A 175 23.89 -10.59 -50.14
N GLY A 176 23.06 -11.37 -49.46
CA GLY A 176 22.69 -11.12 -48.06
C GLY A 176 23.87 -11.31 -47.11
N VAL A 177 24.04 -10.39 -46.16
CA VAL A 177 25.09 -10.32 -45.14
C VAL A 177 25.24 -11.65 -44.38
N GLY A 178 26.45 -12.22 -44.43
CA GLY A 178 26.81 -13.56 -43.97
C GLY A 178 26.74 -13.85 -42.46
N THR A 179 25.91 -13.16 -41.68
CA THR A 179 25.80 -13.36 -40.22
C THR A 179 24.53 -14.10 -39.79
N ALA A 180 23.46 -14.11 -40.58
CA ALA A 180 22.22 -14.86 -40.28
C ALA A 180 22.27 -16.34 -40.74
N ALA A 181 22.94 -16.63 -41.87
CA ALA A 181 23.07 -17.98 -42.42
C ALA A 181 23.79 -18.95 -41.46
N ALA A 182 24.80 -18.48 -40.72
CA ALA A 182 25.60 -19.30 -39.81
C ALA A 182 24.85 -19.74 -38.53
N LYS A 183 23.83 -18.98 -38.08
CA LYS A 183 22.94 -19.39 -36.97
C LYS A 183 21.78 -20.29 -37.43
N ASN A 184 21.53 -20.35 -38.75
CA ASN A 184 20.38 -21.02 -39.35
C ASN A 184 20.61 -22.50 -39.70
N GLU A 185 21.85 -22.99 -39.74
CA GLU A 185 22.14 -24.42 -40.03
C GLU A 185 21.91 -25.37 -38.84
N ALA A 186 21.94 -24.86 -37.60
CA ALA A 186 21.85 -25.70 -36.38
C ALA A 186 20.41 -26.04 -35.93
N ALA A 187 19.38 -25.42 -36.51
CA ALA A 187 17.98 -25.64 -36.11
C ALA A 187 17.35 -26.86 -36.82
N PRO A 188 16.48 -27.63 -36.14
CA PRO A 188 15.82 -28.78 -36.76
C PRO A 188 14.97 -28.39 -38.00
N PRO A 189 14.86 -29.26 -39.02
CA PRO A 189 14.23 -28.94 -40.31
C PRO A 189 12.81 -28.34 -40.22
N ARG A 190 11.97 -28.87 -39.32
CA ARG A 190 10.62 -28.34 -39.09
C ARG A 190 10.62 -26.90 -38.58
N GLN A 191 11.55 -26.56 -37.69
CA GLN A 191 11.67 -25.21 -37.15
C GLN A 191 12.17 -24.23 -38.23
N ARG A 192 13.06 -24.68 -39.12
CA ARG A 192 13.53 -23.88 -40.28
C ARG A 192 12.39 -23.57 -41.24
N LEU A 193 11.59 -24.59 -41.62
CA LEU A 193 10.42 -24.41 -42.48
C LEU A 193 9.38 -23.48 -41.87
N ARG A 194 9.07 -23.66 -40.58
CA ARG A 194 8.11 -22.79 -39.88
C ARG A 194 8.58 -21.34 -39.84
N ARG A 195 9.87 -21.10 -39.55
CA ARG A 195 10.45 -19.74 -39.56
C ARG A 195 10.38 -19.09 -40.93
N GLY A 196 10.71 -19.81 -42.01
CA GLY A 196 10.61 -19.28 -43.37
C GLY A 196 9.16 -18.97 -43.76
N PHE A 197 8.22 -19.85 -43.40
CA PHE A 197 6.79 -19.60 -43.58
C PHE A 197 6.30 -18.35 -42.83
N ASP A 198 6.65 -18.23 -41.55
CA ASP A 198 6.30 -17.07 -40.72
C ASP A 198 6.96 -15.78 -41.26
N ALA A 199 8.17 -15.86 -41.84
CA ALA A 199 8.82 -14.72 -42.49
C ALA A 199 8.04 -14.25 -43.73
N MET A 200 7.58 -15.16 -44.59
CA MET A 200 6.74 -14.84 -45.75
C MET A 200 5.39 -14.26 -45.33
N LEU A 201 4.71 -14.85 -44.35
CA LEU A 201 3.42 -14.33 -43.85
C LEU A 201 3.54 -12.96 -43.20
N ASN A 202 4.57 -12.74 -42.37
CA ASN A 202 4.80 -11.42 -41.78
C ASN A 202 5.19 -10.39 -42.84
N GLY A 203 5.90 -10.82 -43.90
CA GLY A 203 6.14 -10.00 -45.08
C GLY A 203 4.85 -9.57 -45.76
N ILE A 204 3.94 -10.52 -46.04
CA ILE A 204 2.62 -10.23 -46.62
C ILE A 204 1.81 -9.30 -45.71
N ALA A 205 1.79 -9.53 -44.39
CA ALA A 205 1.08 -8.67 -43.43
C ALA A 205 1.64 -7.22 -43.43
N TYR A 206 2.95 -7.07 -43.55
CA TYR A 206 3.58 -5.76 -43.71
C TYR A 206 3.14 -5.10 -45.03
N LEU A 207 3.15 -5.83 -46.15
CA LEU A 207 2.70 -5.31 -47.44
C LEU A 207 1.22 -4.93 -47.42
N GLN A 208 0.36 -5.71 -46.75
CA GLN A 208 -1.05 -5.39 -46.55
C GLN A 208 -1.23 -4.06 -45.81
N TRP A 209 -0.43 -3.80 -44.77
CA TRP A 209 -0.44 -2.53 -44.07
C TRP A 209 -0.05 -1.36 -44.98
N VAL A 210 1.03 -1.52 -45.77
CA VAL A 210 1.47 -0.50 -46.74
C VAL A 210 0.40 -0.25 -47.84
N CYS A 211 -0.32 -1.29 -48.27
CA CYS A 211 -1.30 -1.20 -49.35
C CYS A 211 -2.59 -0.46 -48.96
N ARG A 212 -3.00 -0.47 -47.68
CA ARG A 212 -4.34 0.01 -47.27
C ARG A 212 -4.61 1.46 -47.64
N ASP A 213 -3.63 2.34 -47.43
CA ASP A 213 -3.80 3.78 -47.67
C ASP A 213 -3.77 4.11 -49.17
N GLY A 214 -2.95 3.39 -49.94
CA GLY A 214 -2.78 3.61 -51.39
C GLY A 214 -3.81 2.90 -52.27
N PHE A 215 -4.47 1.85 -51.79
CA PHE A 215 -5.40 1.05 -52.58
C PHE A 215 -6.63 1.85 -53.04
N LEU A 216 -7.28 2.58 -52.12
CA LEU A 216 -8.46 3.39 -52.46
C LEU A 216 -8.11 4.57 -53.37
N GLU A 217 -6.91 5.14 -53.25
CA GLU A 217 -6.41 6.16 -54.16
C GLU A 217 -6.26 5.59 -55.58
N CYS A 218 -5.67 4.40 -55.71
CA CYS A 218 -5.49 3.74 -57.00
C CYS A 218 -6.81 3.28 -57.61
N ALA A 219 -7.77 2.80 -56.81
CA ALA A 219 -9.04 2.25 -57.30
C ALA A 219 -10.07 3.32 -57.72
N ARG A 220 -9.88 4.58 -57.32
CA ARG A 220 -10.79 5.71 -57.61
C ARG A 220 -10.26 6.65 -58.68
N ARG A 221 -9.26 6.23 -59.45
CA ARG A 221 -8.70 7.05 -60.52
C ARG A 221 -9.68 7.15 -61.68
N ASP A 222 -9.58 8.23 -62.44
CA ASP A 222 -10.40 8.50 -63.62
C ASP A 222 -9.74 8.08 -64.93
N ASP A 223 -8.52 7.52 -64.88
CA ASP A 223 -7.71 7.14 -66.04
C ASP A 223 -7.45 5.62 -66.16
N HIS A 224 -8.35 4.81 -65.59
CA HIS A 224 -8.36 3.36 -65.80
C HIS A 224 -8.66 2.99 -67.26
N GLU A 225 -8.19 1.82 -67.69
CA GLU A 225 -8.62 1.22 -68.96
C GLU A 225 -10.16 1.06 -68.98
N PRO A 226 -10.87 1.37 -70.08
CA PRO A 226 -12.34 1.44 -70.10
C PRO A 226 -13.06 0.17 -69.64
N ALA A 227 -12.53 -1.03 -69.95
CA ALA A 227 -13.14 -2.27 -69.49
C ALA A 227 -12.94 -2.47 -67.98
N THR A 228 -11.80 -2.08 -67.42
CA THR A 228 -11.57 -2.06 -65.97
C THR A 228 -12.48 -1.05 -65.28
N ALA A 229 -12.60 0.16 -65.82
CA ALA A 229 -13.48 1.20 -65.26
C ALA A 229 -14.94 0.76 -65.17
N LEU A 230 -15.45 0.09 -66.21
CA LEU A 230 -16.80 -0.47 -66.24
C LEU A 230 -17.02 -1.52 -65.12
N LEU A 231 -16.03 -2.36 -64.88
CA LEU A 231 -16.11 -3.42 -63.88
C LEU A 231 -15.97 -2.87 -62.46
N LEU A 232 -15.09 -1.91 -62.21
CA LEU A 232 -15.01 -1.18 -60.93
C LEU A 232 -16.34 -0.46 -60.62
N THR A 233 -16.92 0.21 -61.61
CA THR A 233 -18.24 0.87 -61.48
C THR A 233 -19.34 -0.15 -61.17
N THR A 234 -19.26 -1.36 -61.73
CA THR A 234 -20.20 -2.45 -61.42
C THR A 234 -20.11 -2.88 -59.96
N LEU A 235 -18.90 -2.93 -59.38
CA LEU A 235 -18.70 -3.22 -57.96
C LEU A 235 -19.27 -2.10 -57.06
N ASP A 236 -19.10 -0.83 -57.45
CA ASP A 236 -19.68 0.31 -56.72
C ASP A 236 -21.22 0.27 -56.72
N LEU A 237 -21.83 -0.08 -57.86
CA LEU A 237 -23.29 -0.25 -57.95
C LEU A 237 -23.77 -1.43 -57.10
N PHE A 238 -23.00 -2.52 -57.05
CA PHE A 238 -23.31 -3.66 -56.20
C PHE A 238 -23.29 -3.27 -54.72
N ASP A 239 -22.36 -2.41 -54.28
CA ASP A 239 -22.31 -1.92 -52.88
C ASP A 239 -23.58 -1.16 -52.48
N ALA A 240 -24.12 -0.33 -53.37
CA ALA A 240 -25.37 0.38 -53.10
C ALA A 240 -26.57 -0.57 -52.93
N VAL A 241 -26.58 -1.70 -53.65
CA VAL A 241 -27.61 -2.75 -53.51
C VAL A 241 -27.41 -3.54 -52.23
N ALA A 242 -26.17 -3.96 -51.94
CA ALA A 242 -25.82 -4.69 -50.74
C ALA A 242 -26.18 -3.90 -49.48
N ALA A 243 -25.87 -2.60 -49.41
CA ALA A 243 -26.19 -1.74 -48.27
C ALA A 243 -27.70 -1.67 -47.97
N LYS A 244 -28.57 -1.75 -48.98
CA LYS A 244 -30.03 -1.80 -48.78
C LYS A 244 -30.50 -3.16 -48.28
N LEU A 245 -29.86 -4.24 -48.71
CA LEU A 245 -30.20 -5.59 -48.27
C LEU A 245 -29.70 -5.84 -46.84
N ASP A 246 -28.53 -5.32 -46.46
CA ASP A 246 -27.96 -5.43 -45.12
C ASP A 246 -28.86 -4.76 -44.03
N GLN A 247 -29.79 -3.87 -44.42
CA GLN A 247 -30.82 -3.31 -43.53
C GLN A 247 -32.02 -4.22 -43.29
N PHE A 248 -32.07 -5.42 -43.90
CA PHE A 248 -33.21 -6.33 -43.77
C PHE A 248 -33.45 -6.75 -42.31
N THR A 249 -32.41 -7.13 -41.59
CA THR A 249 -32.50 -7.58 -40.19
C THR A 249 -33.03 -6.49 -39.27
N ALA A 250 -32.51 -5.26 -39.39
CA ALA A 250 -32.95 -4.11 -38.61
C ALA A 250 -34.44 -3.78 -38.85
N ARG A 251 -34.87 -3.77 -40.12
CA ARG A 251 -36.27 -3.53 -40.49
C ARG A 251 -37.19 -4.66 -40.02
N HIS A 252 -36.76 -5.90 -40.16
CA HIS A 252 -37.54 -7.05 -39.71
C HIS A 252 -37.70 -7.06 -38.18
N ASN A 253 -36.64 -6.75 -37.43
CA ASN A 253 -36.70 -6.58 -35.98
C ASN A 253 -37.64 -5.45 -35.58
N ALA A 254 -37.53 -4.28 -36.23
CA ALA A 254 -38.44 -3.17 -35.97
C ALA A 254 -39.90 -3.57 -36.21
N PHE A 255 -40.21 -4.23 -37.33
CA PHE A 255 -41.54 -4.73 -37.65
C PHE A 255 -42.03 -5.76 -36.60
N TYR A 256 -41.20 -6.74 -36.26
CA TYR A 256 -41.60 -7.78 -35.32
C TYR A 256 -41.89 -7.21 -33.92
N TYR A 257 -41.02 -6.34 -33.41
CA TYR A 257 -41.20 -5.76 -32.08
C TYR A 257 -42.32 -4.70 -32.05
N GLN A 258 -42.41 -3.82 -33.04
CA GLN A 258 -43.34 -2.69 -33.01
C GLN A 258 -44.73 -3.06 -33.54
N ASP A 259 -44.80 -3.79 -34.66
CA ASP A 259 -46.06 -4.07 -35.34
C ASP A 259 -46.67 -5.42 -34.94
N VAL A 260 -45.86 -6.47 -34.74
CA VAL A 260 -46.37 -7.81 -34.36
C VAL A 260 -46.57 -7.91 -32.85
N LEU A 261 -45.54 -7.60 -32.06
CA LEU A 261 -45.60 -7.67 -30.60
C LEU A 261 -46.20 -6.41 -29.94
N GLY A 262 -46.39 -5.33 -30.71
CA GLY A 262 -46.99 -4.09 -30.20
C GLY A 262 -46.14 -3.35 -29.16
N THR A 263 -44.84 -3.66 -29.07
CA THR A 263 -43.97 -3.04 -28.08
C THR A 263 -43.76 -1.57 -28.42
N ARG A 264 -43.95 -0.71 -27.42
CA ARG A 264 -43.75 0.73 -27.56
C ARG A 264 -42.41 1.12 -26.99
N ARG A 265 -41.70 2.02 -27.67
CA ARG A 265 -40.51 2.66 -27.10
C ARG A 265 -40.92 3.40 -25.83
N ARG A 266 -40.19 3.16 -24.74
CA ARG A 266 -40.36 3.91 -23.48
C ARG A 266 -40.10 5.39 -23.76
N ALA A 267 -40.96 6.26 -23.22
CA ALA A 267 -40.74 7.70 -23.30
C ALA A 267 -39.40 8.07 -22.66
N ALA A 268 -38.72 9.09 -23.20
CA ALA A 268 -37.49 9.58 -22.62
C ALA A 268 -37.74 10.13 -21.21
N GLU A 269 -36.89 9.77 -20.26
CA GLU A 269 -36.93 10.35 -18.93
C GLU A 269 -36.27 11.74 -18.96
N PRO A 270 -36.80 12.73 -18.21
CA PRO A 270 -36.18 14.05 -18.12
C PRO A 270 -34.75 13.94 -17.61
N ALA A 271 -33.83 14.64 -18.27
CA ALA A 271 -32.45 14.72 -17.81
C ALA A 271 -32.37 15.41 -16.44
N ARG A 272 -31.54 14.88 -15.55
CA ARG A 272 -31.21 15.51 -14.27
C ARG A 272 -29.75 15.95 -14.30
N VAL A 273 -29.47 17.14 -13.79
CA VAL A 273 -28.13 17.72 -13.74
C VAL A 273 -27.84 18.29 -12.36
N LEU A 274 -26.58 18.26 -11.94
CA LEU A 274 -26.13 18.94 -10.73
C LEU A 274 -25.74 20.37 -11.08
N LEU A 275 -26.30 21.34 -10.35
CA LEU A 275 -25.98 22.75 -10.51
C LEU A 275 -24.96 23.19 -9.45
N SER A 276 -23.89 23.85 -9.89
CA SER A 276 -22.85 24.41 -9.02
C SER A 276 -22.73 25.92 -9.22
N PHE A 277 -22.57 26.66 -8.13
CA PHE A 277 -22.43 28.12 -8.11
C PHE A 277 -21.01 28.50 -7.67
N PRO A 278 -20.03 28.61 -8.60
CA PRO A 278 -18.63 28.81 -8.24
C PRO A 278 -18.33 30.21 -7.66
N ASP A 279 -19.15 31.23 -7.94
CA ASP A 279 -18.91 32.64 -7.60
C ASP A 279 -19.92 33.23 -6.58
N ALA A 280 -20.22 32.49 -5.51
CA ALA A 280 -21.06 32.98 -4.41
C ALA A 280 -20.26 33.75 -3.32
N ALA A 281 -19.07 34.26 -3.65
CA ALA A 281 -18.18 34.90 -2.68
C ALA A 281 -18.85 36.12 -2.01
N GLY A 282 -18.90 36.11 -0.68
CA GLY A 282 -19.47 37.20 0.12
C GLY A 282 -21.01 37.21 0.21
N GLN A 283 -21.72 36.26 -0.42
CA GLN A 283 -23.18 36.15 -0.26
C GLN A 283 -23.53 35.43 1.05
N VAL A 284 -24.50 36.01 1.77
CA VAL A 284 -25.22 35.33 2.86
C VAL A 284 -26.01 34.15 2.26
N ALA A 285 -26.14 33.05 3.00
CA ALA A 285 -26.82 31.84 2.54
C ALA A 285 -28.20 32.17 1.91
N THR A 286 -28.27 32.11 0.58
CA THR A 286 -29.43 32.51 -0.21
C THR A 286 -30.25 31.27 -0.58
N PRO A 287 -31.55 31.23 -0.26
CA PRO A 287 -32.39 30.09 -0.59
C PRO A 287 -32.70 30.05 -2.09
N VAL A 288 -32.61 28.86 -2.68
CA VAL A 288 -33.10 28.51 -4.01
C VAL A 288 -34.27 27.56 -3.81
N PRO A 289 -35.53 28.03 -3.95
CA PRO A 289 -36.72 27.21 -3.77
C PRO A 289 -36.78 26.02 -4.72
N VAL A 290 -37.56 25.00 -4.36
CA VAL A 290 -38.02 23.97 -5.30
C VAL A 290 -38.78 24.61 -6.47
N ASP A 291 -38.73 23.99 -7.65
CA ASP A 291 -39.37 24.45 -8.90
C ASP A 291 -38.82 25.79 -9.46
N THR A 292 -37.64 26.22 -9.01
CA THR A 292 -36.95 27.36 -9.63
C THR A 292 -36.54 27.00 -11.05
N GLU A 293 -37.01 27.75 -12.04
CA GLU A 293 -36.70 27.51 -13.46
C GLU A 293 -35.32 28.06 -13.82
N ILE A 294 -34.52 27.22 -14.50
CA ILE A 294 -33.13 27.51 -14.85
C ILE A 294 -32.91 27.15 -16.32
N GLU A 295 -32.43 28.12 -17.09
CA GLU A 295 -32.10 27.94 -18.50
C GLU A 295 -30.60 27.64 -18.66
N ALA A 296 -30.27 26.62 -19.43
CA ALA A 296 -28.89 26.21 -19.71
C ALA A 296 -28.66 26.03 -21.21
N VAL A 297 -27.55 26.56 -21.73
CA VAL A 297 -27.19 26.52 -23.16
C VAL A 297 -25.82 25.86 -23.32
N TRP A 298 -25.68 24.92 -24.25
CA TRP A 298 -24.40 24.25 -24.58
C TRP A 298 -24.37 23.84 -26.06
N PRO A 299 -23.21 23.45 -26.65
CA PRO A 299 -23.06 23.26 -28.09
C PRO A 299 -24.05 22.30 -28.76
N ASP A 300 -24.44 21.24 -28.04
CA ASP A 300 -25.39 20.22 -28.54
C ASP A 300 -26.87 20.59 -28.32
N ALA A 301 -27.15 21.69 -27.61
CA ALA A 301 -28.49 22.23 -27.37
C ALA A 301 -28.49 23.76 -27.48
N PRO A 302 -28.34 24.31 -28.70
CA PRO A 302 -28.23 25.75 -28.94
C PRO A 302 -29.51 26.53 -28.62
N ASP A 303 -30.68 25.86 -28.67
CA ASP A 303 -31.98 26.45 -28.36
C ASP A 303 -32.27 26.57 -26.85
N GLY A 304 -31.33 26.14 -26.00
CA GLY A 304 -31.46 26.16 -24.55
C GLY A 304 -32.34 25.03 -24.00
N ALA A 305 -31.92 24.44 -22.88
CA ALA A 305 -32.72 23.50 -22.12
C ALA A 305 -33.19 24.14 -20.81
N ARG A 306 -34.45 23.87 -20.46
CA ARG A 306 -35.07 24.33 -19.21
C ARG A 306 -35.03 23.23 -18.16
N PHE A 307 -34.45 23.54 -17.02
CA PHE A 307 -34.39 22.70 -15.83
C PHE A 307 -35.20 23.34 -14.70
N ARG A 308 -35.59 22.51 -13.73
CA ARG A 308 -36.19 22.95 -12.47
C ARG A 308 -35.46 22.31 -11.30
N THR A 309 -35.32 23.05 -10.21
CA THR A 309 -34.78 22.50 -8.97
C THR A 309 -35.74 21.49 -8.35
N ASP A 310 -35.21 20.36 -7.89
CA ASP A 310 -35.98 19.27 -7.29
C ASP A 310 -36.14 19.40 -5.77
N ALA A 311 -35.32 20.24 -5.12
CA ALA A 311 -35.35 20.51 -3.70
C ALA A 311 -35.00 21.97 -3.37
N LEU A 312 -35.40 22.41 -2.18
CA LEU A 312 -34.91 23.66 -1.58
C LEU A 312 -33.42 23.52 -1.27
N ALA A 313 -32.60 24.40 -1.82
CA ALA A 313 -31.16 24.46 -1.55
C ALA A 313 -30.76 25.83 -0.98
N PHE A 314 -29.66 25.88 -0.23
CA PHE A 314 -29.06 27.13 0.23
C PHE A 314 -27.69 27.30 -0.44
N VAL A 315 -27.53 28.40 -1.18
CA VAL A 315 -26.27 28.76 -1.83
C VAL A 315 -25.51 29.72 -0.92
N SER A 316 -24.26 29.41 -0.61
CA SER A 316 -23.40 30.23 0.27
C SER A 316 -21.99 30.31 -0.29
N ALA A 317 -21.15 31.15 0.32
CA ALA A 317 -19.72 31.23 0.02
C ALA A 317 -18.89 30.00 0.45
N ALA A 318 -19.53 28.93 0.96
CA ALA A 318 -18.83 27.71 1.35
C ALA A 318 -18.18 27.02 0.14
N ARG A 319 -16.88 26.75 0.23
CA ARG A 319 -16.10 26.06 -0.81
C ARG A 319 -15.34 24.88 -0.23
N LEU A 320 -15.13 23.86 -1.05
CA LEU A 320 -14.23 22.76 -0.73
C LEU A 320 -12.79 23.28 -0.71
N ALA A 321 -12.24 23.53 0.48
CA ALA A 321 -10.89 24.09 0.63
C ALA A 321 -9.79 23.03 0.44
N ALA A 322 -10.05 21.81 0.90
CA ALA A 322 -9.18 20.66 0.73
C ALA A 322 -10.00 19.37 0.87
N ALA A 323 -9.56 18.34 0.17
CA ALA A 323 -10.05 16.97 0.36
C ALA A 323 -8.84 16.06 0.56
N HIS A 324 -8.92 15.19 1.56
CA HIS A 324 -7.85 14.29 1.94
C HIS A 324 -8.40 12.87 2.04
N THR A 325 -7.59 11.90 1.62
CA THR A 325 -7.89 10.48 1.79
C THR A 325 -6.82 9.84 2.67
N LEU A 326 -7.27 8.93 3.55
CA LEU A 326 -6.42 8.05 4.34
C LEU A 326 -6.72 6.61 3.91
N HIS A 327 -5.72 5.95 3.34
CA HIS A 327 -5.85 4.58 2.84
C HIS A 327 -5.05 3.61 3.72
N TYR A 328 -5.76 2.63 4.29
CA TYR A 328 -5.23 1.60 5.17
C TYR A 328 -4.87 0.38 4.32
N GLN A 329 -3.68 0.42 3.71
CA GLN A 329 -3.20 -0.58 2.77
C GLN A 329 -2.96 -1.93 3.48
N ARG A 330 -3.32 -3.03 2.82
CA ARG A 330 -3.00 -4.40 3.25
C ARG A 330 -2.44 -5.13 2.05
N ASP A 331 -1.21 -5.60 2.16
CA ASP A 331 -0.52 -6.30 1.07
C ASP A 331 -0.49 -7.80 1.39
N PRO A 332 -1.11 -8.67 0.57
CA PRO A 332 -1.11 -10.12 0.79
C PRO A 332 0.29 -10.76 0.79
N LEU A 333 1.30 -10.08 0.22
CA LEU A 333 2.68 -10.58 0.15
C LEU A 333 3.53 -10.20 1.37
N MET A 334 3.00 -9.39 2.30
CA MET A 334 3.74 -8.94 3.49
C MET A 334 3.35 -9.75 4.73
N SER A 335 4.20 -10.71 5.09
CA SER A 335 4.13 -11.47 6.34
C SER A 335 4.95 -10.77 7.45
N PRO A 336 4.49 -10.74 8.72
CA PRO A 336 3.32 -11.41 9.28
C PRO A 336 1.99 -10.63 9.20
N GLN A 337 1.99 -9.44 8.59
CA GLN A 337 0.81 -8.56 8.57
C GLN A 337 -0.38 -9.21 7.85
N HIS A 338 -0.13 -9.97 6.78
CA HIS A 338 -1.18 -10.69 6.05
C HIS A 338 -1.91 -11.69 6.95
N GLU A 339 -1.16 -12.52 7.67
CA GLU A 339 -1.70 -13.54 8.58
C GLU A 339 -2.48 -12.90 9.74
N MET A 340 -2.03 -11.75 10.24
CA MET A 340 -2.70 -11.00 11.30
C MET A 340 -3.80 -10.04 10.79
N GLY A 341 -4.00 -9.92 9.48
CA GLY A 341 -4.94 -8.96 8.89
C GLY A 341 -4.58 -7.50 9.16
N PHE A 342 -3.33 -7.24 9.54
CA PHE A 342 -2.81 -5.93 9.89
C PHE A 342 -2.64 -5.07 8.66
N VAL A 343 -2.80 -3.76 8.87
CA VAL A 343 -2.44 -2.75 7.89
C VAL A 343 -0.93 -2.84 7.66
N THR A 344 -0.50 -2.83 6.41
CA THR A 344 0.92 -2.79 6.06
C THR A 344 1.43 -1.36 6.03
N ARG A 345 0.62 -0.43 5.50
CA ARG A 345 0.93 1.01 5.43
C ARG A 345 -0.32 1.88 5.52
N ILE A 346 -0.15 3.09 6.05
CA ILE A 346 -1.19 4.13 6.01
C ILE A 346 -0.73 5.22 5.04
N ARG A 347 -1.49 5.41 3.97
CA ARG A 347 -1.21 6.41 2.95
C ARG A 347 -2.12 7.61 3.11
N HIS A 348 -1.53 8.80 3.07
CA HIS A 348 -2.24 10.07 3.00
C HIS A 348 -2.12 10.63 1.59
N THR A 349 -3.24 11.03 1.03
CA THR A 349 -3.26 11.75 -0.26
C THR A 349 -4.10 13.01 -0.10
N ARG A 350 -3.54 14.14 -0.51
CA ARG A 350 -4.31 15.36 -0.72
C ARG A 350 -4.81 15.35 -2.16
N LEU A 351 -6.13 15.35 -2.33
CA LEU A 351 -6.72 15.35 -3.66
C LEU A 351 -6.46 16.71 -4.33
N PRO A 352 -5.98 16.73 -5.58
CA PRO A 352 -5.76 17.96 -6.32
C PRO A 352 -7.11 18.60 -6.66
N LEU A 353 -7.33 19.78 -6.11
CA LEU A 353 -8.50 20.61 -6.38
C LEU A 353 -8.06 21.75 -7.31
N GLY A 354 -8.72 21.89 -8.46
CA GLY A 354 -8.55 23.02 -9.35
C GLY A 354 -9.07 24.33 -8.72
N ALA A 355 -8.87 25.45 -9.42
CA ALA A 355 -9.19 26.79 -8.92
C ALA A 355 -10.64 26.98 -8.44
N ALA A 356 -11.60 26.24 -9.02
CA ALA A 356 -13.02 26.26 -8.64
C ALA A 356 -13.39 25.25 -7.53
N GLY A 357 -12.42 24.60 -6.87
CA GLY A 357 -12.69 23.52 -5.90
C GLY A 357 -13.15 22.21 -6.56
N THR A 358 -12.97 22.07 -7.87
CA THR A 358 -13.31 20.88 -8.65
C THR A 358 -12.11 19.94 -8.77
N LEU A 359 -12.34 18.63 -8.69
CA LEU A 359 -11.29 17.64 -8.91
C LEU A 359 -10.78 17.69 -10.37
N GLU A 360 -9.46 17.61 -10.56
CA GLU A 360 -8.82 17.76 -11.89
C GLU A 360 -9.06 16.58 -12.85
N ARG A 361 -9.49 15.43 -12.32
CA ARG A 361 -9.77 14.19 -13.08
C ARG A 361 -11.19 13.71 -12.84
N ARG A 362 -11.82 13.16 -13.88
CA ARG A 362 -13.08 12.41 -13.75
C ARG A 362 -12.78 11.06 -13.09
N GLY A 363 -13.12 10.95 -11.81
CA GLY A 363 -13.02 9.70 -11.04
C GLY A 363 -11.77 9.62 -10.16
N TRP A 364 -12.01 9.54 -8.85
CA TRP A 364 -11.01 9.30 -7.82
C TRP A 364 -11.49 8.14 -6.95
N ALA A 365 -10.59 7.27 -6.54
CA ALA A 365 -10.89 6.28 -5.51
C ALA A 365 -11.16 7.01 -4.19
N LEU A 366 -12.42 7.04 -3.76
CA LEU A 366 -12.89 7.80 -2.58
C LEU A 366 -12.07 7.50 -1.32
N LEU A 367 -11.63 6.25 -1.17
CA LEU A 367 -10.87 5.75 -0.02
C LEU A 367 -9.39 5.45 -0.37
N GLY A 368 -8.89 6.01 -1.49
CA GLY A 368 -7.55 5.77 -2.03
C GLY A 368 -7.35 4.38 -2.63
N GLY A 369 -6.11 4.05 -3.00
CA GLY A 369 -5.73 2.74 -3.51
C GLY A 369 -5.99 2.50 -5.00
N ASP A 370 -6.05 3.56 -5.82
CA ASP A 370 -6.18 3.43 -7.27
C ASP A 370 -4.96 2.67 -7.85
N PRO A 371 -5.17 1.57 -8.61
CA PRO A 371 -4.10 0.80 -9.26
C PRO A 371 -3.18 1.64 -10.17
N ALA A 372 -3.68 2.76 -10.71
CA ALA A 372 -2.88 3.68 -11.51
C ALA A 372 -1.97 4.58 -10.66
N ASP A 373 -2.31 4.79 -9.38
CA ASP A 373 -1.67 5.73 -8.45
C ASP A 373 -1.14 5.04 -7.19
N VAL A 374 -0.81 3.74 -7.26
CA VAL A 374 -0.38 2.88 -6.13
C VAL A 374 0.80 3.47 -5.33
N PHE A 375 1.53 4.44 -5.90
CA PHE A 375 2.67 5.11 -5.27
C PHE A 375 2.50 6.64 -5.09
N ALA A 376 1.36 7.24 -5.43
CA ALA A 376 1.19 8.70 -5.42
C ALA A 376 0.92 9.31 -4.03
N GLY A 377 0.70 8.49 -2.99
CA GLY A 377 0.43 8.95 -1.62
C GLY A 377 1.67 8.95 -0.72
N THR A 378 1.84 10.02 0.07
CA THR A 378 2.85 10.05 1.14
C THR A 378 2.43 9.19 2.32
N HIS A 379 3.39 8.74 3.14
CA HIS A 379 3.05 8.07 4.39
C HIS A 379 2.30 9.02 5.33
N ALA A 380 1.20 8.54 5.91
CA ALA A 380 0.41 9.34 6.82
C ALA A 380 1.16 9.54 8.14
N ALA A 381 1.24 10.79 8.62
CA ALA A 381 1.80 11.10 9.92
C ALA A 381 0.76 10.83 11.02
N VAL A 382 0.72 9.58 11.49
CA VAL A 382 -0.20 9.13 12.57
C VAL A 382 0.58 9.00 13.87
N GLY A 383 0.03 9.52 14.97
CA GLY A 383 0.69 9.51 16.26
C GLY A 383 -0.01 10.39 17.29
N LEU A 384 0.71 10.69 18.36
CA LEU A 384 0.29 11.57 19.44
C LEU A 384 1.36 12.61 19.75
N ALA A 385 0.94 13.76 20.26
CA ALA A 385 1.83 14.78 20.78
C ALA A 385 1.31 15.27 22.12
N PHE A 386 2.23 15.50 23.05
CA PHE A 386 1.90 15.93 24.41
C PHE A 386 3.01 16.84 24.96
N THR A 387 2.67 17.57 26.02
CA THR A 387 3.60 18.42 26.74
C THR A 387 3.72 17.95 28.18
N SER A 388 4.92 17.93 28.74
CA SER A 388 5.11 17.57 30.15
C SER A 388 6.30 18.29 30.77
N PRO A 389 6.18 18.86 31.98
CA PRO A 389 7.32 19.42 32.71
C PRO A 389 8.44 18.40 32.97
N ALA A 390 8.12 17.11 33.01
CA ALA A 390 9.11 16.03 33.12
C ALA A 390 10.09 16.02 31.94
N LEU A 391 9.67 16.50 30.76
CA LEU A 391 10.50 16.57 29.56
C LEU A 391 11.48 17.76 29.56
N LEU A 392 11.51 18.60 30.60
CA LEU A 392 12.50 19.69 30.70
C LEU A 392 13.86 19.09 31.02
N LEU A 393 14.76 18.99 30.02
CA LEU A 393 16.04 18.29 30.14
C LEU A 393 17.15 19.11 29.51
N ARG A 394 17.84 19.92 30.30
CA ARG A 394 18.74 20.96 29.77
C ARG A 394 20.14 20.45 29.47
N GLU A 395 20.63 19.54 30.28
CA GLU A 395 22.03 19.11 30.23
C GLU A 395 22.21 17.71 30.81
N GLY A 396 23.45 17.24 30.77
CA GLY A 396 23.84 15.95 31.33
C GLY A 396 23.44 14.75 30.46
N GLU A 397 23.66 13.57 31.03
CA GLU A 397 23.21 12.30 30.45
C GLU A 397 21.78 12.06 30.89
N ARG A 398 20.87 11.90 29.92
CA ARG A 398 19.43 11.84 30.18
C ARG A 398 18.89 10.50 29.69
N ARG A 399 18.27 9.74 30.58
CA ARG A 399 17.51 8.54 30.26
C ARG A 399 16.03 8.85 30.44
N LEU A 400 15.26 8.60 29.39
CA LEU A 400 13.82 8.78 29.40
C LEU A 400 13.14 7.45 29.19
N THR A 401 12.08 7.21 29.95
CA THR A 401 11.20 6.06 29.81
C THR A 401 9.77 6.56 29.73
N LEU A 402 9.14 6.38 28.58
CA LEU A 402 7.72 6.66 28.38
C LEU A 402 6.93 5.35 28.55
N ARG A 403 6.00 5.32 29.49
CA ARG A 403 5.10 4.17 29.73
C ARG A 403 3.73 4.48 29.14
N LEU A 404 3.32 3.72 28.14
CA LEU A 404 2.00 3.83 27.53
C LEU A 404 1.14 2.69 28.08
N ALA A 405 0.32 2.99 29.10
CA ALA A 405 -0.64 2.02 29.63
C ALA A 405 -1.94 2.11 28.84
N LEU A 406 -2.42 0.95 28.42
CA LEU A 406 -3.59 0.81 27.57
C LEU A 406 -4.70 0.09 28.34
N ALA A 407 -5.94 0.45 28.01
CA ALA A 407 -7.14 -0.19 28.52
C ALA A 407 -7.93 -0.84 27.38
N SER A 408 -8.65 -1.92 27.67
CA SER A 408 -9.60 -2.48 26.70
C SER A 408 -10.90 -1.64 26.73
N PRO A 409 -11.40 -1.14 25.58
CA PRO A 409 -12.60 -0.29 25.48
C PRO A 409 -13.86 -0.86 26.14
N ALA A 410 -13.92 -2.19 26.27
CA ALA A 410 -14.91 -2.90 27.05
C ALA A 410 -14.16 -3.98 27.83
N THR A 411 -14.10 -3.84 29.15
CA THR A 411 -13.97 -5.02 30.00
C THR A 411 -15.31 -5.75 29.89
N LEU A 412 -15.35 -6.88 29.19
CA LEU A 412 -16.34 -7.89 29.58
C LEU A 412 -16.19 -8.02 31.10
N PRO A 413 -17.24 -7.84 31.92
CA PRO A 413 -17.13 -8.10 33.35
C PRO A 413 -16.45 -9.45 33.47
N VAL A 414 -15.39 -9.50 34.26
CA VAL A 414 -14.71 -10.73 34.61
C VAL A 414 -15.71 -11.55 35.41
N THR A 415 -16.63 -12.21 34.71
CA THR A 415 -17.30 -13.37 35.21
C THR A 415 -16.20 -14.40 35.27
N THR A 416 -15.59 -14.49 36.45
CA THR A 416 -14.65 -15.54 36.82
C THR A 416 -15.14 -16.88 36.30
N ARG A 417 -14.22 -17.83 36.09
CA ARG A 417 -14.56 -19.23 35.77
C ARG A 417 -15.71 -19.78 36.62
N ALA A 418 -15.87 -19.32 37.86
CA ALA A 418 -16.99 -19.67 38.75
C ALA A 418 -18.35 -19.10 38.29
N ALA A 419 -18.43 -17.86 37.83
CA ALA A 419 -19.66 -17.29 37.26
C ALA A 419 -19.97 -17.91 35.88
N TRP A 420 -18.96 -18.18 35.06
CA TRP A 420 -19.12 -18.91 33.79
C TRP A 420 -19.57 -20.37 34.00
N GLN A 421 -18.96 -21.10 34.93
CA GLN A 421 -19.32 -22.50 35.20
C GLN A 421 -20.66 -22.64 35.94
N ALA A 422 -21.04 -21.66 36.77
CA ALA A 422 -22.35 -21.64 37.44
C ALA A 422 -23.51 -21.36 36.46
N ASP A 423 -23.29 -20.54 35.43
CA ASP A 423 -24.30 -20.20 34.41
C ASP A 423 -24.34 -21.21 33.23
N ILE A 424 -23.40 -22.16 33.15
CA ILE A 424 -23.37 -23.25 32.15
C ILE A 424 -24.09 -24.53 32.69
N GLY A 425 -24.63 -24.48 33.92
CA GLY A 425 -25.57 -25.50 34.40
C GLY A 425 -26.94 -25.32 33.76
N ASP A 426 -27.30 -26.25 32.86
CA ASP A 426 -28.58 -26.37 32.14
C ASP A 426 -29.09 -25.09 31.41
N ASP A 427 -28.88 -25.08 30.09
CA ASP A 427 -29.64 -24.38 29.03
C ASP A 427 -29.90 -22.86 29.12
N VAL A 428 -29.35 -22.12 30.10
CA VAL A 428 -29.61 -20.67 30.23
C VAL A 428 -28.32 -19.88 30.46
N LEU A 429 -27.54 -19.68 29.39
CA LEU A 429 -26.64 -18.53 29.31
C LEU A 429 -27.47 -17.25 29.61
N PRO A 430 -27.03 -16.31 30.46
CA PRO A 430 -27.65 -15.00 30.58
C PRO A 430 -27.38 -14.21 29.28
N ARG A 431 -28.21 -14.49 28.26
CA ARG A 431 -28.04 -13.95 26.90
C ARG A 431 -28.06 -12.41 26.91
N GLY A 432 -28.98 -11.81 27.66
CA GLY A 432 -29.17 -10.35 27.67
C GLY A 432 -27.90 -9.52 27.97
N PRO A 433 -27.23 -9.71 29.12
CA PRO A 433 -26.04 -8.94 29.47
C PRO A 433 -24.85 -9.16 28.52
N LEU A 434 -24.59 -10.40 28.09
CA LEU A 434 -23.48 -10.74 27.18
C LEU A 434 -23.75 -10.26 25.76
N GLU A 435 -24.98 -10.42 25.27
CA GLU A 435 -25.41 -9.93 23.97
C GLU A 435 -25.25 -8.41 23.87
N GLY A 436 -25.68 -7.67 24.90
CA GLY A 436 -25.50 -6.22 24.97
C GLY A 436 -24.04 -5.78 24.94
N GLN A 437 -23.16 -6.50 25.64
CA GLN A 437 -21.73 -6.21 25.66
C GLN A 437 -21.03 -6.54 24.34
N PHE A 438 -21.38 -7.67 23.73
CA PHE A 438 -20.89 -8.08 22.43
C PHE A 438 -21.34 -7.13 21.31
N ARG A 439 -22.60 -6.70 21.36
CA ARG A 439 -23.11 -5.64 20.48
C ARG A 439 -22.29 -4.37 20.65
N ALA A 440 -22.18 -3.86 21.87
CA ALA A 440 -21.39 -2.66 22.16
C ALA A 440 -19.93 -2.81 21.70
N ARG A 441 -19.33 -4.00 21.85
CA ARG A 441 -17.97 -4.26 21.38
C ARG A 441 -17.86 -4.21 19.85
N LEU A 442 -18.76 -4.86 19.12
CA LEU A 442 -18.74 -4.85 17.65
C LEU A 442 -19.03 -3.45 17.08
N GLU A 443 -19.88 -2.69 17.74
CA GLU A 443 -20.12 -1.28 17.41
C GLU A 443 -18.87 -0.41 17.66
N SER A 444 -18.12 -0.70 18.73
CA SER A 444 -16.85 -0.02 19.05
C SER A 444 -15.64 -0.46 18.21
N ASP A 445 -15.72 -1.61 17.52
CA ASP A 445 -14.64 -2.19 16.71
C ASP A 445 -15.17 -2.61 15.32
N PRO A 446 -15.40 -1.64 14.41
CA PRO A 446 -15.91 -1.92 13.07
C PRO A 446 -14.99 -2.84 12.25
N GLY A 447 -13.68 -2.82 12.54
CA GLY A 447 -12.69 -3.69 11.90
C GLY A 447 -12.92 -5.15 12.26
N LEU A 448 -13.20 -5.45 13.53
CA LEU A 448 -13.60 -6.77 13.98
C LEU A 448 -14.92 -7.20 13.33
N LEU A 449 -15.95 -6.34 13.37
CA LEU A 449 -17.25 -6.62 12.75
C LEU A 449 -17.10 -6.97 11.27
N ALA A 450 -16.35 -6.18 10.50
CA ALA A 450 -16.10 -6.45 9.09
C ALA A 450 -15.35 -7.77 8.84
N GLY A 451 -14.51 -8.20 9.79
CA GLY A 451 -13.79 -9.47 9.72
C GLY A 451 -14.68 -10.70 9.95
N ILE A 452 -15.64 -10.61 10.88
CA ILE A 452 -16.42 -11.77 11.35
C ILE A 452 -17.91 -11.73 10.96
N ALA A 453 -18.40 -10.68 10.31
CA ALA A 453 -19.83 -10.49 10.03
C ALA A 453 -20.43 -11.68 9.29
N VAL A 454 -21.44 -12.34 9.87
CA VAL A 454 -22.15 -13.48 9.25
C VAL A 454 -23.48 -13.03 8.58
N GLY A 455 -23.79 -11.74 8.65
CA GLY A 455 -24.99 -11.14 8.08
C GLY A 455 -25.29 -9.81 8.78
N SER A 456 -26.42 -9.73 9.44
CA SER A 456 -26.77 -8.64 10.34
C SER A 456 -25.87 -8.59 11.59
N LEU A 457 -25.90 -7.46 12.30
CA LEU A 457 -25.22 -7.32 13.59
C LEU A 457 -25.72 -8.36 14.59
N ASP A 458 -27.04 -8.60 14.61
CA ASP A 458 -27.68 -9.56 15.53
C ASP A 458 -27.23 -11.00 15.26
N GLU A 459 -27.19 -11.40 13.98
CA GLU A 459 -26.66 -12.71 13.58
C GLU A 459 -25.19 -12.86 13.94
N THR A 460 -24.40 -11.78 13.85
CA THR A 460 -22.98 -11.78 14.22
C THR A 460 -22.79 -11.88 15.72
N VAL A 461 -23.60 -11.18 16.52
CA VAL A 461 -23.59 -11.28 17.98
C VAL A 461 -24.00 -12.69 18.43
N GLN A 462 -25.08 -13.23 17.87
CA GLN A 462 -25.54 -14.59 18.15
C GLN A 462 -24.47 -15.62 17.81
N PHE A 463 -23.77 -15.41 16.70
CA PHE A 463 -22.66 -16.25 16.30
C PHE A 463 -21.46 -16.19 17.27
N MET A 464 -21.11 -15.01 17.81
CA MET A 464 -20.08 -14.92 18.86
C MET A 464 -20.53 -15.63 20.15
N LEU A 465 -21.81 -15.55 20.52
CA LEU A 465 -22.37 -16.30 21.64
C LEU A 465 -22.31 -17.80 21.40
N ASP A 466 -22.58 -18.26 20.18
CA ASP A 466 -22.46 -19.68 19.82
C ASP A 466 -21.00 -20.14 19.79
N ALA A 467 -20.07 -19.29 19.35
CA ALA A 467 -18.64 -19.54 19.44
C ALA A 467 -18.15 -19.66 20.89
N LEU A 468 -18.89 -19.14 21.88
CA LEU A 468 -18.60 -19.33 23.30
C LEU A 468 -19.12 -20.65 23.90
N ARG A 469 -20.02 -21.38 23.22
CA ARG A 469 -20.49 -22.67 23.74
C ARG A 469 -19.33 -23.68 23.81
N PRO A 470 -19.24 -24.50 24.88
CA PRO A 470 -18.22 -25.54 24.98
C PRO A 470 -18.17 -26.38 23.72
N GLY A 471 -16.98 -26.60 23.15
CA GLY A 471 -16.85 -27.52 22.02
C GLY A 471 -17.10 -28.96 22.43
N GLU A 472 -17.67 -29.75 21.52
CA GLU A 472 -17.65 -31.22 21.62
C GLU A 472 -16.33 -31.76 21.07
N GLY A 473 -15.82 -32.85 21.65
CA GLY A 473 -14.58 -33.50 21.20
C GLY A 473 -13.31 -32.70 21.54
N ARG A 474 -12.35 -32.64 20.61
CA ARG A 474 -11.02 -32.04 20.78
C ARG A 474 -11.05 -30.56 21.21
N ILE A 475 -12.02 -29.78 20.70
CA ILE A 475 -12.17 -28.35 21.04
C ILE A 475 -12.55 -28.18 22.53
N GLY A 476 -13.30 -29.12 23.11
CA GLY A 476 -13.65 -29.12 24.53
C GLY A 476 -12.46 -29.43 25.46
N GLU A 477 -11.49 -30.23 25.01
CA GLU A 477 -10.24 -30.49 25.74
C GLU A 477 -9.32 -29.26 25.76
N ILE A 478 -9.30 -28.53 24.65
CA ILE A 478 -8.59 -27.25 24.49
C ILE A 478 -9.24 -26.15 25.33
N ASP A 479 -10.57 -26.11 25.40
CA ASP A 479 -11.34 -25.21 26.28
C ASP A 479 -11.00 -25.38 27.76
N ALA A 480 -10.63 -26.59 28.20
CA ALA A 480 -10.20 -26.85 29.58
C ALA A 480 -8.76 -26.37 29.88
N GLN A 481 -7.93 -26.24 28.84
CA GLN A 481 -6.52 -25.79 28.90
C GLN A 481 -6.36 -24.29 28.64
N LEU A 482 -7.37 -23.65 28.05
CA LEU A 482 -7.40 -22.23 27.76
C LEU A 482 -7.35 -21.37 29.03
N LEU A 483 -6.35 -20.48 29.08
CA LEU A 483 -5.98 -19.69 30.26
C LEU A 483 -7.20 -18.99 30.90
N PRO A 484 -7.50 -19.24 32.19
CA PRO A 484 -8.74 -18.81 32.85
C PRO A 484 -8.82 -17.32 33.20
N ASP A 485 -7.78 -16.53 32.89
CA ASP A 485 -7.61 -15.17 33.42
C ASP A 485 -7.88 -14.05 32.39
N ASP A 486 -8.05 -14.35 31.10
CA ASP A 486 -8.45 -13.36 30.07
C ASP A 486 -9.53 -13.92 29.12
N PRO A 487 -10.83 -13.66 29.39
CA PRO A 487 -11.93 -14.19 28.59
C PRO A 487 -11.94 -13.66 27.15
N LEU A 488 -11.34 -12.50 26.88
CA LEU A 488 -11.25 -11.93 25.54
C LEU A 488 -10.21 -12.65 24.70
N GLN A 489 -9.07 -13.03 25.31
CA GLN A 489 -8.07 -13.88 24.64
C GLN A 489 -8.69 -15.21 24.21
N ALA A 490 -9.42 -15.87 25.12
CA ALA A 490 -10.11 -17.13 24.82
C ALA A 490 -11.18 -16.96 23.70
N LEU A 491 -11.95 -15.86 23.74
CA LEU A 491 -12.92 -15.54 22.70
C LEU A 491 -12.27 -15.38 21.33
N PHE A 492 -11.22 -14.58 21.19
CA PHE A 492 -10.58 -14.35 19.88
C PHE A 492 -9.92 -15.61 19.33
N LEU A 493 -9.36 -16.45 20.20
CA LEU A 493 -8.86 -17.75 19.80
C LEU A 493 -9.99 -18.63 19.25
N ARG A 494 -11.10 -18.78 19.98
CA ARG A 494 -12.26 -19.56 19.52
C ARG A 494 -12.84 -19.03 18.23
N ILE A 495 -12.89 -17.71 18.07
CA ILE A 495 -13.34 -17.09 16.83
C ILE A 495 -12.36 -17.45 15.69
N ALA A 496 -11.06 -17.30 15.90
CA ALA A 496 -10.07 -17.66 14.88
C ALA A 496 -10.19 -19.14 14.44
N MET A 497 -10.49 -20.05 15.37
CA MET A 497 -10.60 -21.50 15.11
C MET A 497 -11.98 -21.96 14.57
N ARG A 498 -13.08 -21.22 14.83
CA ARG A 498 -14.45 -21.62 14.44
C ARG A 498 -15.02 -20.84 13.25
N VAL A 499 -14.56 -19.61 13.04
CA VAL A 499 -15.17 -18.68 12.07
C VAL A 499 -14.57 -18.79 10.69
N ALA A 500 -13.34 -19.28 10.60
CA ALA A 500 -12.66 -19.36 9.33
C ALA A 500 -13.47 -20.26 8.39
N ARG A 501 -13.87 -19.75 7.23
CA ARG A 501 -14.49 -20.54 6.16
C ARG A 501 -13.53 -20.52 4.97
N PRO A 502 -13.42 -21.62 4.20
CA PRO A 502 -12.62 -21.58 2.98
C PRO A 502 -13.11 -20.44 2.08
N GLY A 503 -12.20 -19.56 1.64
CA GLY A 503 -12.54 -18.40 0.80
C GLY A 503 -12.91 -17.11 1.54
N ARG A 504 -12.81 -17.07 2.88
CA ARG A 504 -13.03 -15.85 3.69
C ARG A 504 -11.89 -15.58 4.65
N GLU A 505 -10.69 -15.33 4.10
CA GLU A 505 -9.42 -15.14 4.82
C GLU A 505 -9.52 -14.20 6.04
N ARG A 506 -10.24 -13.08 5.89
CA ARG A 506 -10.44 -12.11 6.97
C ARG A 506 -11.12 -12.66 8.22
N GLY A 507 -11.92 -13.72 8.08
CA GLY A 507 -12.56 -14.41 9.19
C GLY A 507 -11.57 -15.11 10.13
N PHE A 508 -10.37 -15.45 9.64
CA PHE A 508 -9.24 -15.92 10.45
C PHE A 508 -8.32 -14.77 10.83
N SER A 509 -7.84 -14.00 9.84
CA SER A 509 -6.73 -13.07 10.04
C SER A 509 -7.06 -11.96 11.04
N VAL A 510 -8.27 -11.41 11.01
CA VAL A 510 -8.67 -10.32 11.93
C VAL A 510 -8.73 -10.81 13.39
N PRO A 511 -9.45 -11.90 13.73
CA PRO A 511 -9.41 -12.47 15.07
C PRO A 511 -8.00 -12.89 15.52
N PHE A 512 -7.21 -13.50 14.63
CA PHE A 512 -5.83 -13.87 14.93
C PHE A 512 -4.96 -12.63 15.24
N GLY A 513 -5.11 -11.55 14.48
CA GLY A 513 -4.44 -10.27 14.78
C GLY A 513 -4.87 -9.66 16.11
N ARG A 514 -6.16 -9.75 16.48
CA ARG A 514 -6.65 -9.29 17.80
C ARG A 514 -6.09 -10.15 18.95
N LEU A 515 -5.92 -11.45 18.73
CA LEU A 515 -5.23 -12.35 19.66
C LEU A 515 -3.76 -11.96 19.79
N MET A 516 -3.04 -11.78 18.68
CA MET A 516 -1.63 -11.37 18.70
C MET A 516 -1.43 -10.02 19.37
N ALA A 517 -2.33 -9.05 19.17
CA ALA A 517 -2.25 -7.77 19.86
C ALA A 517 -2.32 -7.90 21.39
N ARG A 518 -3.17 -8.81 21.89
CA ARG A 518 -3.24 -9.14 23.33
C ARG A 518 -1.98 -9.87 23.82
N LEU A 519 -1.50 -10.85 23.05
CA LEU A 519 -0.29 -11.61 23.38
C LEU A 519 0.98 -10.75 23.35
N MET A 520 1.06 -9.74 22.49
CA MET A 520 2.24 -8.87 22.39
C MET A 520 2.21 -7.75 23.42
N LEU A 521 1.05 -7.14 23.67
CA LEU A 521 0.95 -5.96 24.56
C LEU A 521 0.60 -6.30 26.00
N GLY A 522 -0.11 -7.42 26.25
CA GLY A 522 -0.58 -7.84 27.57
C GLY A 522 0.46 -8.55 28.43
N PRO A 523 0.07 -9.22 29.53
CA PRO A 523 0.98 -10.02 30.37
C PRO A 523 1.60 -11.20 29.60
N ASP A 524 2.83 -11.61 29.96
CA ASP A 524 3.56 -12.67 29.26
C ASP A 524 2.98 -14.05 29.53
N ARG A 525 2.42 -14.66 28.48
CA ARG A 525 1.67 -15.91 28.55
C ARG A 525 1.95 -16.73 27.29
N ALA A 526 2.59 -17.87 27.47
CA ALA A 526 2.79 -18.83 26.40
C ALA A 526 1.46 -19.48 25.98
N VAL A 527 1.30 -19.71 24.69
CA VAL A 527 0.20 -20.51 24.15
C VAL A 527 0.63 -21.98 24.15
N PRO A 528 -0.12 -22.92 24.75
CA PRO A 528 0.22 -24.34 24.72
C PRO A 528 0.40 -24.89 23.30
N ASP A 529 1.38 -25.78 23.09
CA ASP A 529 1.72 -26.32 21.76
C ASP A 529 0.52 -26.96 21.05
N ALA A 530 -0.34 -27.67 21.78
CA ALA A 530 -1.55 -28.28 21.22
C ALA A 530 -2.51 -27.24 20.59
N ILE A 531 -2.56 -26.04 21.17
CA ILE A 531 -3.38 -24.93 20.67
C ILE A 531 -2.67 -24.27 19.48
N VAL A 532 -1.34 -24.14 19.53
CA VAL A 532 -0.55 -23.62 18.41
C VAL A 532 -0.76 -24.49 17.16
N ASP A 533 -0.72 -25.81 17.30
CA ASP A 533 -0.95 -26.76 16.22
C ASP A 533 -2.32 -26.55 15.56
N GLU A 534 -3.38 -26.40 16.35
CA GLU A 534 -4.74 -26.17 15.84
C GLU A 534 -4.89 -24.83 15.10
N ILE A 535 -4.32 -23.74 15.64
CA ILE A 535 -4.35 -22.44 14.96
C ILE A 535 -3.61 -22.52 13.61
N VAL A 536 -2.51 -23.27 13.55
CA VAL A 536 -1.72 -23.44 12.33
C VAL A 536 -2.48 -24.28 11.30
N ASP A 537 -3.10 -25.38 11.72
CA ASP A 537 -3.94 -26.20 10.84
C ASP A 537 -5.10 -25.38 10.24
N GLU A 538 -5.72 -24.54 11.06
CA GLU A 538 -6.79 -23.64 10.61
C GLU A 538 -6.28 -22.54 9.67
N ALA A 539 -5.10 -21.98 9.95
CA ALA A 539 -4.45 -21.01 9.07
C ALA A 539 -4.14 -21.62 7.69
N GLU A 540 -3.56 -22.82 7.64
CA GLU A 540 -3.27 -23.53 6.39
C GLU A 540 -4.56 -23.84 5.60
N ARG A 541 -5.66 -24.15 6.31
CA ARG A 541 -6.97 -24.41 5.68
C ARG A 541 -7.59 -23.16 5.04
N VAL A 542 -7.35 -21.97 5.60
CA VAL A 542 -8.04 -20.72 5.20
C VAL A 542 -7.19 -19.80 4.34
N LEU A 543 -5.92 -19.60 4.69
CA LEU A 543 -4.97 -18.77 3.95
C LEU A 543 -4.29 -19.55 2.80
N GLY A 544 -4.49 -20.86 2.75
CA GLY A 544 -3.93 -21.74 1.73
C GLY A 544 -2.54 -22.29 2.08
N PRO A 545 -2.04 -23.23 1.27
CA PRO A 545 -0.79 -23.93 1.55
C PRO A 545 0.43 -23.02 1.36
N ARG A 546 1.53 -23.39 2.01
CA ARG A 546 2.84 -22.70 1.99
C ARG A 546 3.23 -22.19 0.59
N PRO A 547 3.84 -21.00 0.48
CA PRO A 547 4.40 -20.54 -0.79
C PRO A 547 5.39 -21.58 -1.33
N LYS A 548 5.16 -22.04 -2.57
CA LYS A 548 5.98 -23.06 -3.23
C LYS A 548 7.40 -22.54 -3.44
N GLY A 549 8.34 -22.95 -2.59
CA GLY A 549 9.77 -22.64 -2.73
C GLY A 549 10.63 -22.97 -1.51
N GLU A 550 10.06 -22.95 -0.29
CA GLU A 550 10.80 -23.18 0.96
C GLU A 550 10.24 -24.40 1.72
N ALA A 551 10.62 -25.61 1.30
CA ALA A 551 10.15 -26.85 1.91
C ALA A 551 10.59 -27.07 3.38
N ALA A 552 11.32 -26.12 3.99
CA ALA A 552 11.88 -26.22 5.34
C ALA A 552 11.55 -25.04 6.28
N ALA A 553 10.84 -24.00 5.81
CA ALA A 553 10.49 -22.86 6.67
C ALA A 553 9.23 -23.15 7.50
N GLU A 554 9.30 -22.88 8.81
CA GLU A 554 8.20 -22.96 9.75
C GLU A 554 7.07 -21.97 9.36
N HIS A 555 5.80 -22.38 9.49
CA HIS A 555 4.64 -21.55 9.10
C HIS A 555 4.65 -20.20 9.84
N PRO A 556 4.39 -19.05 9.20
CA PRO A 556 4.48 -17.73 9.83
C PRO A 556 3.63 -17.59 11.11
N VAL A 557 2.41 -18.12 11.11
CA VAL A 557 1.53 -18.18 12.30
C VAL A 557 2.17 -18.95 13.46
N ARG A 558 2.81 -20.10 13.19
CA ARG A 558 3.49 -20.87 14.24
C ARG A 558 4.63 -20.06 14.82
N LYS A 559 5.46 -19.50 13.94
CA LYS A 559 6.61 -18.67 14.29
C LYS A 559 6.21 -17.48 15.17
N LEU A 560 5.09 -16.82 14.86
CA LEU A 560 4.55 -15.75 15.70
C LEU A 560 4.16 -16.23 17.10
N LEU A 561 3.55 -17.41 17.22
CA LEU A 561 3.07 -17.94 18.50
C LEU A 561 4.17 -18.57 19.36
N THR A 562 5.24 -19.08 18.75
CA THR A 562 6.34 -19.77 19.45
C THR A 562 7.56 -18.89 19.72
N GLU A 563 7.73 -17.79 18.99
CA GLU A 563 8.81 -16.81 19.23
C GLU A 563 8.67 -16.17 20.64
N THR A 564 9.80 -15.96 21.31
CA THR A 564 9.80 -15.27 22.61
C THR A 564 9.36 -13.81 22.42
N ARG A 565 8.69 -13.25 23.42
CA ARG A 565 8.23 -11.85 23.37
C ARG A 565 9.38 -10.86 23.13
N ALA A 566 10.54 -11.08 23.74
CA ALA A 566 11.72 -10.24 23.52
C ALA A 566 12.15 -10.24 22.04
N TYR A 567 12.12 -11.40 21.39
CA TYR A 567 12.44 -11.51 19.96
C TYR A 567 11.37 -10.85 19.09
N GLN A 568 10.08 -11.02 19.41
CA GLN A 568 9.00 -10.35 18.68
C GLN A 568 9.14 -8.82 18.72
N TYR A 569 9.50 -8.25 19.88
CA TYR A 569 9.71 -6.80 20.01
C TYR A 569 10.92 -6.32 19.22
N GLU A 570 12.05 -7.01 19.34
CA GLU A 570 13.27 -6.69 18.59
C GLU A 570 13.06 -6.83 17.07
N LYS A 571 12.28 -7.81 16.62
CA LYS A 571 12.05 -8.05 15.21
C LYS A 571 11.00 -7.14 14.61
N TYR A 572 9.86 -6.96 15.28
CA TYR A 572 8.69 -6.31 14.70
C TYR A 572 8.43 -4.89 15.23
N LEU A 573 8.88 -4.54 16.44
CA LEU A 573 8.53 -3.28 17.10
C LEU A 573 9.69 -2.31 17.29
N LYS A 574 10.95 -2.72 17.09
CA LYS A 574 12.12 -1.85 17.27
C LYS A 574 12.08 -0.56 16.46
N ASP A 575 11.45 -0.60 15.29
CA ASP A 575 11.35 0.49 14.33
C ASP A 575 9.90 0.97 14.15
N ALA A 576 8.97 0.51 14.98
CA ALA A 576 7.54 0.82 14.84
C ALA A 576 7.20 2.29 15.12
N PHE A 577 8.07 3.00 15.85
CA PHE A 577 7.82 4.35 16.31
C PHE A 577 8.98 5.31 16.00
N THR A 578 8.65 6.58 15.82
CA THR A 578 9.59 7.70 15.80
C THR A 578 9.22 8.69 16.90
N LEU A 579 10.22 9.20 17.62
CA LEU A 579 10.03 10.18 18.68
C LEU A 579 10.82 11.44 18.35
N GLU A 580 10.17 12.59 18.49
CA GLU A 580 10.82 13.88 18.44
C GLU A 580 10.52 14.69 19.71
N LEU A 581 11.51 15.46 20.15
CA LEU A 581 11.45 16.30 21.33
C LEU A 581 11.71 17.76 20.94
N SER A 582 11.06 18.72 21.62
CA SER A 582 11.28 20.14 21.33
C SER A 582 12.59 20.66 21.90
N THR A 583 13.35 21.38 21.09
CA THR A 583 14.56 22.12 21.46
C THR A 583 14.37 23.61 21.19
N ALA A 584 15.38 24.43 21.47
CA ALA A 584 15.34 25.85 21.12
C ALA A 584 15.30 26.09 19.60
N GLU A 585 15.88 25.20 18.79
CA GLU A 585 15.98 25.35 17.33
C GLU A 585 14.87 24.62 16.55
N GLY A 586 14.08 23.77 17.22
CA GLY A 586 13.00 23.00 16.61
C GLY A 586 12.91 21.57 17.12
N TRP A 587 12.45 20.64 16.28
CA TRP A 587 12.33 19.22 16.63
C TRP A 587 13.69 18.53 16.60
N LEU A 588 14.07 17.87 17.70
CA LEU A 588 15.14 16.89 17.74
C LEU A 588 14.56 15.51 17.51
N ALA A 589 14.93 14.85 16.41
CA ALA A 589 14.62 13.45 16.18
C ALA A 589 15.51 12.56 17.06
N VAL A 590 14.90 11.61 17.76
CA VAL A 590 15.61 10.62 18.59
C VAL A 590 15.90 9.40 17.71
N PRO A 591 17.17 9.10 17.39
CA PRO A 591 17.52 8.10 16.39
C PRO A 591 17.34 6.65 16.88
N GLU A 592 17.55 6.39 18.18
CA GLU A 592 17.47 5.06 18.76
C GLU A 592 16.41 5.02 19.87
N LEU A 593 15.43 4.16 19.69
CA LEU A 593 14.36 3.91 20.66
C LEU A 593 14.37 2.43 21.04
N GLY A 594 14.34 2.16 22.34
CA GLY A 594 14.04 0.84 22.86
C GLY A 594 12.54 0.70 23.06
N VAL A 595 11.89 -0.19 22.32
CA VAL A 595 10.47 -0.53 22.52
C VAL A 595 10.41 -1.82 23.31
N LEU A 596 9.76 -1.79 24.48
CA LEU A 596 9.69 -2.91 25.42
C LEU A 596 8.25 -3.14 25.89
N PRO A 597 7.90 -4.34 26.38
CA PRO A 597 6.60 -4.58 27.00
C PRO A 597 6.43 -3.74 28.27
N LEU A 598 5.21 -3.25 28.51
CA LEU A 598 4.90 -2.51 29.75
C LEU A 598 5.10 -3.36 31.02
N ALA A 599 4.89 -4.68 30.92
CA ALA A 599 5.16 -5.63 32.00
C ALA A 599 6.61 -5.55 32.54
N ASN A 600 7.59 -5.14 31.72
CA ASN A 600 8.98 -4.96 32.17
C ASN A 600 9.14 -3.81 33.17
N ALA A 601 8.19 -2.87 33.18
CA ALA A 601 8.12 -1.80 34.18
C ALA A 601 7.30 -2.19 35.42
N GLY A 602 6.91 -3.46 35.56
CA GLY A 602 6.13 -3.96 36.70
C GLY A 602 4.64 -3.67 36.64
N ASP A 603 4.13 -3.18 35.51
CA ASP A 603 2.70 -2.89 35.31
C ASP A 603 2.06 -4.01 34.45
N PRO A 604 1.08 -4.75 34.98
CA PRO A 604 0.47 -5.90 34.30
C PRO A 604 -0.55 -5.50 33.22
N ARG A 605 -0.90 -4.21 33.10
CA ARG A 605 -1.80 -3.71 32.05
C ARG A 605 -1.18 -3.90 30.67
N PRO A 606 -2.00 -4.05 29.61
CA PRO A 606 -1.46 -4.06 28.27
C PRO A 606 -0.83 -2.71 27.94
N GLY A 607 0.32 -2.72 27.26
CA GLY A 607 1.00 -1.47 26.94
C GLY A 607 2.42 -1.63 26.45
N LEU A 608 3.06 -0.48 26.27
CA LEU A 608 4.42 -0.36 25.75
C LEU A 608 5.27 0.56 26.63
N VAL A 609 6.56 0.29 26.64
CA VAL A 609 7.60 1.17 27.18
C VAL A 609 8.46 1.64 26.01
N ILE A 610 8.65 2.96 25.90
CA ILE A 610 9.59 3.57 24.96
C ILE A 610 10.72 4.19 25.76
N ALA A 611 11.88 3.55 25.70
CA ALA A 611 13.09 3.98 26.36
C ALA A 611 14.03 4.69 25.37
N LEU A 612 14.66 5.77 25.80
CA LEU A 612 15.69 6.47 25.03
C LEU A 612 16.81 7.02 25.91
N TYR A 613 17.93 7.31 25.27
CA TYR A 613 19.09 7.92 25.88
C TYR A 613 19.54 9.15 25.09
N LEU A 614 19.74 10.27 25.79
CA LEU A 614 20.36 11.47 25.24
C LEU A 614 21.72 11.68 25.92
N GLY A 615 22.78 11.62 25.12
CA GLY A 615 24.14 11.92 25.58
C GLY A 615 24.33 13.39 25.97
N ARG A 616 25.51 13.73 26.49
CA ARG A 616 25.81 15.09 26.96
C ARG A 616 25.75 16.16 25.86
N ASP A 617 26.06 15.77 24.63
CA ASP A 617 26.12 16.67 23.47
C ASP A 617 24.75 16.94 22.84
N ALA A 618 23.71 16.19 23.22
CA ALA A 618 22.37 16.43 22.69
C ALA A 618 21.82 17.77 23.20
N PRO A 619 21.10 18.54 22.37
CA PRO A 619 20.61 19.85 22.74
C PRO A 619 19.63 19.80 23.92
N ALA A 620 19.44 20.95 24.57
CA ALA A 620 18.49 21.09 25.67
C ALA A 620 17.06 20.88 25.19
N ILE A 621 16.31 20.04 25.90
CA ILE A 621 14.88 19.83 25.68
C ILE A 621 14.12 20.89 26.48
N VAL A 622 13.48 21.82 25.76
CA VAL A 622 12.90 23.05 26.32
C VAL A 622 11.54 23.36 25.66
N PRO A 623 10.67 24.17 26.29
CA PRO A 623 9.43 24.62 25.67
C PRO A 623 9.71 25.40 24.37
N HIS A 624 8.86 25.21 23.37
CA HIS A 624 8.96 25.93 22.09
C HIS A 624 7.59 26.42 21.64
N ALA A 625 7.39 27.75 21.60
CA ALA A 625 6.08 28.36 21.35
C ALA A 625 5.49 28.04 19.97
N ALA A 626 6.26 28.21 18.88
CA ALA A 626 5.72 27.99 17.53
C ALA A 626 5.32 26.52 17.27
N LEU A 627 6.12 25.56 17.79
CA LEU A 627 5.79 24.14 17.74
C LEU A 627 4.52 23.81 18.55
N ALA A 628 4.36 24.44 19.71
CA ALA A 628 3.17 24.27 20.53
C ALA A 628 1.91 24.81 19.83
N GLU A 629 1.99 26.00 19.23
CA GLU A 629 0.92 26.61 18.44
C GLU A 629 0.53 25.73 17.25
N ALA A 630 1.52 25.24 16.47
CA ALA A 630 1.27 24.37 15.33
C ALA A 630 0.57 23.04 15.69
N MET A 631 0.70 22.60 16.95
CA MET A 631 0.09 21.36 17.46
C MET A 631 -1.17 21.61 18.30
N GLY A 632 -1.56 22.88 18.55
CA GLY A 632 -2.67 23.22 19.44
C GLY A 632 -2.41 22.88 20.91
N LEU A 633 -1.15 22.90 21.36
CA LEU A 633 -0.70 22.53 22.69
C LEU A 633 -0.21 23.76 23.49
N PRO A 634 -0.20 23.72 24.84
CA PRO A 634 0.30 24.82 25.65
C PRO A 634 1.83 24.95 25.58
N ALA A 635 2.33 26.17 25.38
CA ALA A 635 3.77 26.46 25.26
C ALA A 635 4.53 26.50 26.61
N THR A 636 3.93 26.03 27.71
CA THR A 636 4.48 26.14 29.08
C THR A 636 5.45 25.03 29.46
N ALA A 637 5.52 23.97 28.66
CA ALA A 637 6.38 22.81 28.89
C ALA A 637 6.96 22.30 27.55
N PRO A 638 8.06 21.53 27.59
CA PRO A 638 8.59 20.90 26.39
C PRO A 638 7.60 19.89 25.80
N LEU A 639 7.72 19.70 24.49
CA LEU A 639 6.84 18.88 23.68
C LEU A 639 7.53 17.58 23.29
N ALA A 640 6.75 16.49 23.30
CA ALA A 640 7.11 15.23 22.68
C ALA A 640 6.10 14.90 21.59
N ARG A 641 6.59 14.39 20.45
CA ARG A 641 5.79 13.92 19.34
C ARG A 641 6.18 12.49 19.00
N LEU A 642 5.31 11.55 19.32
CA LEU A 642 5.47 10.13 19.08
C LEU A 642 4.61 9.73 17.88
N ARG A 643 5.22 9.22 16.82
CA ARG A 643 4.52 8.79 15.60
C ARG A 643 4.80 7.34 15.26
N LEU A 644 3.87 6.72 14.54
CA LEU A 644 4.13 5.48 13.83
C LEU A 644 5.16 5.72 12.73
N ALA A 645 6.15 4.84 12.61
CA ALA A 645 7.13 4.94 11.55
C ALA A 645 6.54 4.44 10.22
N ALA A 646 6.84 5.18 9.16
CA ALA A 646 6.30 4.96 7.82
C ALA A 646 6.72 3.62 7.19
N ASP A 647 7.99 3.27 7.37
CA ASP A 647 8.64 2.10 6.75
C ASP A 647 9.04 1.05 7.81
N ALA A 648 8.28 1.00 8.91
CA ALA A 648 8.49 0.01 9.96
C ALA A 648 8.35 -1.42 9.44
N THR A 649 9.06 -2.34 10.09
CA THR A 649 8.90 -3.79 9.85
C THR A 649 7.45 -4.23 10.10
N LEU A 650 6.79 -3.65 11.12
CA LEU A 650 5.37 -3.81 11.41
C LEU A 650 4.70 -2.44 11.61
N CYS A 651 3.61 -2.19 10.89
CA CYS A 651 2.77 -1.02 11.17
C CYS A 651 1.96 -1.26 12.45
N ALA A 652 2.36 -0.59 13.54
CA ALA A 652 1.74 -0.80 14.85
C ALA A 652 0.30 -0.23 14.99
N GLN A 653 -0.27 0.39 13.95
CA GLN A 653 -1.64 0.94 14.02
C GLN A 653 -2.67 -0.14 14.38
N THR A 654 -2.69 -1.26 13.65
CA THR A 654 -3.68 -2.33 13.90
C THR A 654 -3.39 -3.09 15.19
N LEU A 655 -2.14 -3.09 15.63
CA LEU A 655 -1.73 -3.64 16.93
C LEU A 655 -2.35 -2.84 18.09
N LEU A 656 -2.38 -1.50 17.98
CA LEU A 656 -2.87 -0.59 19.01
C LEU A 656 -4.39 -0.34 18.94
N GLU A 657 -4.99 -0.45 17.76
CA GLU A 657 -6.43 -0.26 17.50
C GLU A 657 -7.41 -0.93 18.49
N PRO A 658 -7.14 -2.14 19.05
CA PRO A 658 -8.06 -2.79 19.97
C PRO A 658 -8.16 -2.12 21.34
N PHE A 659 -7.28 -1.17 21.66
CA PHE A 659 -7.08 -0.59 22.98
C PHE A 659 -7.28 0.93 22.99
N LEU A 660 -7.62 1.48 24.16
CA LEU A 660 -7.62 2.91 24.45
C LEU A 660 -6.36 3.27 25.24
N LEU A 661 -5.78 4.43 24.97
CA LEU A 661 -4.69 4.96 25.79
C LEU A 661 -5.25 5.48 27.12
N GLU A 662 -4.88 4.83 28.23
CA GLU A 662 -5.35 5.18 29.57
C GLU A 662 -4.40 6.15 30.26
N GLU A 663 -3.09 5.89 30.16
CA GLU A 663 -2.07 6.65 30.88
C GLU A 663 -0.76 6.77 30.07
N ILE A 664 -0.13 7.94 30.15
CA ILE A 664 1.25 8.17 29.70
C ILE A 664 2.09 8.50 30.93
N GLY A 665 2.87 7.53 31.41
CA GLY A 665 3.91 7.73 32.42
C GLY A 665 5.18 8.29 31.77
N VAL A 666 5.80 9.28 32.40
CA VAL A 666 7.08 9.85 31.95
C VAL A 666 8.07 9.79 33.10
N ASP A 667 9.01 8.86 33.00
CA ASP A 667 10.08 8.69 33.98
C ASP A 667 11.40 9.19 33.38
N VAL A 668 12.15 9.92 34.20
CA VAL A 668 13.36 10.61 33.77
C VAL A 668 14.47 10.39 34.80
N GLU A 669 15.63 9.99 34.32
CA GLU A 669 16.87 9.99 35.08
C GLU A 669 17.88 10.92 34.40
N VAL A 670 18.37 11.93 35.12
CA VAL A 670 19.39 12.86 34.61
C VAL A 670 20.63 12.78 35.48
N ARG A 671 21.81 12.62 34.86
CA ARG A 671 23.10 12.56 35.53
C ARG A 671 24.03 13.67 35.06
N GLY A 672 24.76 14.26 36.00
CA GLY A 672 25.76 15.29 35.69
C GLY A 672 25.18 16.70 35.47
N VAL A 673 24.07 17.03 36.12
CA VAL A 673 23.52 18.40 36.17
C VAL A 673 24.51 19.31 36.89
N ARG A 674 24.86 20.44 36.29
CA ARG A 674 25.85 21.41 36.82
C ARG A 674 25.25 22.79 37.07
N ASN A 675 24.17 23.13 36.37
CA ASN A 675 23.42 24.36 36.58
C ASN A 675 22.56 24.25 37.85
N VAL A 676 23.22 24.37 38.99
CA VAL A 676 22.64 24.30 40.33
C VAL A 676 22.78 25.65 41.04
N VAL A 677 21.80 25.97 41.87
CA VAL A 677 21.83 27.09 42.81
C VAL A 677 22.31 26.53 44.14
N VAL A 678 23.47 26.99 44.60
CA VAL A 678 24.07 26.59 45.89
C VAL A 678 24.23 27.80 46.81
N ALA A 679 24.02 27.59 48.11
CA ALA A 679 24.15 28.63 49.13
C ALA A 679 24.50 28.02 50.49
N ASN A 680 25.08 28.82 51.38
CA ASN A 680 25.25 28.51 52.78
C ASN A 680 24.73 29.66 53.66
N ASP A 681 24.92 29.59 54.97
CA ASP A 681 24.47 30.62 55.91
C ASP A 681 25.12 32.01 55.69
N GLN A 682 26.20 32.09 54.90
CA GLN A 682 26.90 33.35 54.56
C GLN A 682 26.43 33.95 53.23
N GLY A 683 25.67 33.20 52.41
CA GLY A 683 25.12 33.68 51.15
C GLY A 683 25.24 32.67 49.99
N PRO A 684 24.98 33.12 48.75
CA PRO A 684 25.10 32.29 47.56
C PRO A 684 26.56 31.89 47.30
N LEU A 685 26.75 30.69 46.74
CA LEU A 685 28.05 30.11 46.40
C LEU A 685 28.15 29.91 44.88
N ASP A 686 29.37 29.87 44.36
CA ASP A 686 29.64 29.56 42.95
C ASP A 686 30.02 28.07 42.81
N PRO A 687 29.16 27.22 42.20
CA PRO A 687 29.43 25.80 42.06
C PRO A 687 30.58 25.50 41.07
N ALA A 688 31.05 26.48 40.29
CA ALA A 688 32.17 26.32 39.37
C ALA A 688 33.55 26.45 40.05
N GLN A 689 33.60 26.92 41.30
CA GLN A 689 34.83 27.13 42.06
C GLN A 689 34.86 26.26 43.32
N ALA A 690 36.04 26.10 43.94
CA ALA A 690 36.12 25.45 45.24
C ALA A 690 35.46 26.35 46.31
N PHE A 691 34.53 25.79 47.09
CA PHE A 691 33.81 26.52 48.14
C PHE A 691 33.74 25.72 49.44
N GLN A 692 33.41 26.40 50.53
CA GLN A 692 33.22 25.80 51.85
C GLN A 692 31.70 25.65 52.11
N PRO A 693 31.14 24.43 52.05
CA PRO A 693 29.68 24.23 52.07
C PRO A 693 29.02 24.72 53.37
N PHE A 694 29.74 24.68 54.49
CA PHE A 694 29.26 25.13 55.80
C PHE A 694 30.00 26.39 56.30
N GLY A 695 30.66 27.11 55.39
CA GLY A 695 31.51 28.26 55.71
C GLY A 695 32.88 27.87 56.29
N PRO A 696 33.73 28.87 56.58
CA PRO A 696 35.10 28.67 57.08
C PRO A 696 35.17 28.12 58.51
N GLN A 697 34.11 28.34 59.29
CA GLN A 697 33.95 27.80 60.63
C GLN A 697 32.58 27.09 60.69
N PRO A 698 32.54 25.78 60.38
CA PRO A 698 31.32 24.99 60.48
C PRO A 698 30.76 25.04 61.90
N ARG A 699 29.46 25.33 62.03
CA ARG A 699 28.74 25.35 63.31
C ARG A 699 27.67 24.28 63.31
N LEU A 700 27.29 23.82 64.50
CA LEU A 700 26.12 22.95 64.66
C LEU A 700 24.89 23.65 64.09
N ASP A 701 24.02 22.93 63.39
CA ASP A 701 22.90 23.48 62.61
C ASP A 701 23.28 24.35 61.39
N GLY A 702 24.56 24.43 61.02
CA GLY A 702 25.01 25.12 59.82
C GLY A 702 24.44 24.51 58.55
N GLY A 703 23.90 25.35 57.66
CA GLY A 703 23.17 24.91 56.47
C GLY A 703 23.97 25.01 55.17
N PHE A 704 23.91 23.95 54.36
CA PHE A 704 24.31 23.95 52.95
C PHE A 704 23.11 23.62 52.07
N VAL A 705 22.70 24.56 51.23
CA VAL A 705 21.50 24.47 50.39
C VAL A 705 21.89 24.24 48.93
N VAL A 706 21.18 23.33 48.27
CA VAL A 706 21.32 23.00 46.85
C VAL A 706 19.94 22.97 46.21
N GLY A 707 19.80 23.57 45.03
CA GLY A 707 18.59 23.49 44.22
C GLY A 707 18.92 23.47 42.73
N ALA A 708 18.01 22.98 41.90
CA ALA A 708 18.15 23.02 40.45
C ALA A 708 16.79 23.35 39.82
N PHE A 709 16.75 24.34 38.93
CA PHE A 709 15.49 24.80 38.31
C PHE A 709 14.80 23.65 37.58
N GLU A 710 15.58 22.88 36.82
CA GLU A 710 15.12 21.72 36.09
C GLU A 710 14.49 20.65 37.01
N ALA A 711 15.09 20.41 38.17
CA ALA A 711 14.61 19.43 39.14
C ALA A 711 13.36 19.93 39.86
N ALA A 712 13.32 21.23 40.20
CA ALA A 712 12.22 21.88 40.87
C ALA A 712 10.92 21.92 40.03
N LYS A 713 11.02 21.82 38.70
CA LYS A 713 9.86 21.70 37.79
C LYS A 713 9.21 20.31 37.78
N LYS A 714 9.84 19.32 38.43
CA LYS A 714 9.42 17.92 38.40
C LYS A 714 9.08 17.43 39.80
N ARG A 715 8.27 16.37 39.88
CA ARG A 715 8.09 15.60 41.11
C ARG A 715 9.28 14.66 41.25
N LEU A 716 10.21 15.00 42.13
CA LEU A 716 11.42 14.21 42.34
C LEU A 716 11.11 12.98 43.19
N SER A 717 11.56 11.81 42.74
CA SER A 717 11.54 10.56 43.51
C SER A 717 12.83 10.38 44.31
N ALA A 718 13.96 10.67 43.68
CA ALA A 718 15.28 10.61 44.29
C ALA A 718 16.20 11.72 43.75
N LEU A 719 17.10 12.19 44.60
CA LEU A 719 18.17 13.13 44.29
C LEU A 719 19.48 12.57 44.83
N THR A 720 20.52 12.53 44.01
CA THR A 720 21.86 12.14 44.48
C THR A 720 22.81 13.31 44.35
N LEU A 721 23.25 13.85 45.48
CA LEU A 721 24.29 14.87 45.52
C LEU A 721 25.65 14.19 45.44
N ARG A 722 26.40 14.47 44.37
CA ARG A 722 27.81 14.06 44.26
C ARG A 722 28.71 15.21 44.70
N LEU A 723 29.44 14.98 45.77
CA LEU A 723 30.37 15.93 46.36
C LEU A 723 31.80 15.46 46.03
N GLU A 724 32.64 16.38 45.57
CA GLU A 724 34.07 16.15 45.40
C GLU A 724 34.82 17.02 46.41
N TRP A 725 35.39 16.37 47.42
CA TRP A 725 36.11 17.03 48.51
C TRP A 725 37.57 17.26 48.13
N SER A 726 38.03 18.48 48.33
CA SER A 726 39.45 18.85 48.31
C SER A 726 40.01 18.97 49.73
N GLY A 727 41.31 18.71 49.90
CA GLY A 727 41.98 18.91 51.20
C GLY A 727 41.72 17.83 52.24
N LEU A 728 41.38 16.61 51.81
CA LEU A 728 41.18 15.46 52.70
C LEU A 728 42.51 14.96 53.31
N PRO A 729 42.47 14.34 54.51
CA PRO A 729 43.64 13.68 55.09
C PRO A 729 44.26 12.64 54.14
N LEU A 730 45.59 12.72 53.93
CA LEU A 730 46.35 11.84 53.03
C LEU A 730 46.81 10.52 53.68
N ALA A 731 46.74 10.43 55.01
CA ALA A 731 47.16 9.26 55.76
C ALA A 731 46.10 8.14 55.70
N PRO A 732 46.52 6.85 55.68
CA PRO A 732 45.61 5.71 55.84
C PRO A 732 44.82 5.80 57.15
N GLY A 733 43.56 5.37 57.13
CA GLY A 733 42.62 5.50 58.26
C GLY A 733 41.91 6.86 58.35
N GLY A 734 42.15 7.76 57.39
CA GLY A 734 41.34 8.97 57.18
C GLY A 734 41.34 9.92 58.37
N PHE A 735 40.14 10.30 58.83
CA PHE A 735 39.98 11.26 59.93
C PHE A 735 40.40 10.70 61.30
N GLU A 736 40.24 9.39 61.53
CA GLU A 736 40.63 8.78 62.81
C GLU A 736 42.14 8.96 63.06
N THR A 737 42.97 8.60 62.07
CA THR A 737 44.42 8.80 62.13
C THR A 737 44.80 10.29 62.20
N HIS A 738 44.10 11.14 61.46
CA HIS A 738 44.38 12.58 61.44
C HIS A 738 44.14 13.24 62.81
N TYR A 739 43.07 12.86 63.51
CA TYR A 739 42.69 13.45 64.80
C TYR A 739 43.22 12.69 66.03
N ALA A 740 43.77 11.49 65.88
CA ALA A 740 44.38 10.73 66.98
C ALA A 740 45.45 11.53 67.75
N ALA A 741 46.23 12.37 67.05
CA ALA A 741 47.26 13.23 67.65
C ALA A 741 46.70 14.31 68.59
N TYR A 742 45.39 14.58 68.55
CA TYR A 742 44.70 15.55 69.40
C TYR A 742 43.99 14.89 70.61
N GLY A 743 44.16 13.59 70.82
CA GLY A 743 43.56 12.86 71.95
C GLY A 743 42.08 12.51 71.79
N ALA A 744 41.56 12.54 70.56
CA ALA A 744 40.19 12.10 70.27
C ALA A 744 40.13 10.56 70.30
N ASN A 745 39.44 10.01 71.31
CA ASN A 745 39.27 8.56 71.50
C ASN A 745 37.90 8.03 71.03
N GLU A 746 37.02 8.90 70.49
CA GLU A 746 35.70 8.50 70.00
C GLU A 746 35.66 8.44 68.46
N PRO A 747 34.85 7.54 67.86
CA PRO A 747 34.67 7.47 66.41
C PRO A 747 34.14 8.81 65.88
N MET A 748 34.91 9.47 65.01
CA MET A 748 34.50 10.75 64.43
C MET A 748 33.52 10.55 63.27
N ALA A 749 32.22 10.68 63.56
CA ALA A 749 31.16 10.64 62.56
C ALA A 749 30.79 12.07 62.10
N PHE A 750 31.24 12.46 60.91
CA PHE A 750 30.79 13.70 60.27
C PHE A 750 29.50 13.43 59.48
N THR A 751 28.39 13.88 60.03
CA THR A 751 27.06 13.63 59.44
C THR A 751 26.28 14.93 59.31
N ALA A 752 25.29 14.92 58.41
CA ALA A 752 24.34 16.02 58.26
C ALA A 752 22.92 15.47 58.15
N LYS A 753 21.97 16.18 58.76
CA LYS A 753 20.54 15.99 58.52
C LYS A 753 20.18 16.53 57.15
N VAL A 754 19.21 15.89 56.51
CA VAL A 754 18.71 16.32 55.20
C VAL A 754 17.30 16.85 55.35
N ASP A 755 17.13 18.13 55.03
CA ASP A 755 15.84 18.80 54.96
C ASP A 755 15.51 19.13 53.49
N TRP A 756 14.23 19.15 53.14
CA TRP A 756 13.76 19.61 51.83
C TRP A 756 12.75 20.73 52.00
N LEU A 757 12.73 21.67 51.05
CA LEU A 757 11.83 22.82 51.08
C LEU A 757 10.54 22.48 50.32
N ASP A 758 9.41 22.54 51.01
CA ASP A 758 8.07 22.30 50.44
C ASP A 758 7.12 23.40 50.92
N GLU A 759 6.48 24.09 49.97
CA GLU A 759 5.55 25.18 50.24
C GLU A 759 6.08 26.26 51.22
N GLY A 760 7.39 26.55 51.16
CA GLY A 760 8.07 27.53 52.00
C GLY A 760 8.49 27.02 53.39
N VAL A 761 8.26 25.74 53.69
CA VAL A 761 8.59 25.12 54.98
C VAL A 761 9.65 24.06 54.79
N TRP A 762 10.71 24.12 55.59
CA TRP A 762 11.71 23.05 55.65
C TRP A 762 11.14 21.85 56.38
N ARG A 763 11.15 20.69 55.73
CA ARG A 763 10.72 19.41 56.29
C ARG A 763 11.92 18.47 56.37
N SER A 764 12.11 17.80 57.50
CA SER A 764 13.20 16.83 57.66
C SER A 764 12.81 15.47 57.11
N LEU A 765 13.74 14.77 56.47
CA LEU A 765 13.52 13.39 56.02
C LEU A 765 13.58 12.39 57.19
N PRO A 766 12.92 11.21 57.08
CA PRO A 766 12.88 10.22 58.17
C PRO A 766 14.23 9.62 58.57
N ARG A 767 15.25 9.69 57.69
CA ARG A 767 16.62 9.25 57.99
C ARG A 767 17.28 10.23 58.97
N ALA A 768 17.76 9.72 60.11
CA ALA A 768 18.28 10.53 61.20
C ALA A 768 19.46 11.44 60.80
N THR A 769 20.39 10.95 59.97
CA THR A 769 21.61 11.65 59.54
C THR A 769 22.27 10.91 58.36
N SER A 770 22.85 11.64 57.41
CA SER A 770 23.63 11.12 56.28
C SER A 770 25.12 11.43 56.47
N PRO A 771 26.05 10.50 56.21
CA PRO A 771 27.49 10.77 56.29
C PRO A 771 27.93 11.74 55.19
N LEU A 772 28.83 12.68 55.53
CA LEU A 772 29.39 13.65 54.58
C LEU A 772 30.62 13.13 53.82
N PHE A 773 31.28 12.11 54.36
CA PHE A 773 32.46 11.47 53.78
C PHE A 773 32.23 9.97 53.66
N ALA A 774 32.92 9.34 52.71
CA ALA A 774 32.85 7.90 52.52
C ALA A 774 33.48 7.17 53.73
N PRO A 775 32.94 6.02 54.16
CA PRO A 775 33.56 5.18 55.18
C PRO A 775 34.90 4.64 54.65
N VAL A 776 35.89 4.51 55.53
CA VAL A 776 37.26 4.09 55.17
C VAL A 776 37.73 3.04 56.17
N THR A 777 38.39 2.00 55.69
CA THR A 777 39.06 1.02 56.57
C THR A 777 40.43 1.54 57.03
N ALA A 778 41.00 0.97 58.10
CA ALA A 778 42.29 1.43 58.64
C ALA A 778 43.46 1.45 57.63
N ALA A 779 43.37 0.70 56.52
CA ALA A 779 44.39 0.61 55.49
C ALA A 779 44.16 1.53 54.27
N GLU A 780 42.99 2.17 54.17
CA GLU A 780 42.57 2.93 52.99
C GLU A 780 42.67 4.45 53.22
N ARG A 781 42.75 5.20 52.12
CA ARG A 781 42.65 6.67 52.12
C ARG A 781 41.20 7.09 51.91
N LEU A 782 40.84 8.28 52.41
CA LEU A 782 39.54 8.87 52.15
C LEU A 782 39.34 9.15 50.65
N PRO A 783 38.29 8.59 50.02
CA PRO A 783 37.90 8.97 48.68
C PRO A 783 37.51 10.46 48.63
N SER A 784 37.96 11.16 47.57
CA SER A 784 37.53 12.54 47.32
C SER A 784 36.07 12.63 46.92
N ALA A 785 35.56 11.64 46.19
CA ALA A 785 34.18 11.59 45.75
C ALA A 785 33.28 10.93 46.80
N MET A 786 32.17 11.61 47.13
CA MET A 786 31.11 11.10 47.99
C MET A 786 29.75 11.29 47.30
N ALA A 787 28.84 10.34 47.45
CA ALA A 787 27.48 10.45 46.95
C ALA A 787 26.50 10.38 48.13
N ILE A 788 25.64 11.38 48.25
CA ILE A 788 24.56 11.42 49.24
C ILE A 788 23.25 11.21 48.48
N GLN A 789 22.66 10.03 48.64
CA GLN A 789 21.34 9.73 48.10
C GLN A 789 20.25 10.25 49.04
N ILE A 790 19.31 10.98 48.46
CA ILE A 790 18.22 11.67 49.12
C ILE A 790 16.93 11.19 48.46
N ASP A 791 16.22 10.31 49.15
CA ASP A 791 14.91 9.81 48.70
C ASP A 791 13.84 10.81 49.16
N LEU A 792 13.18 11.45 48.20
CA LEU A 792 12.19 12.50 48.47
C LEU A 792 10.79 11.88 48.55
N PRO A 793 9.92 12.38 49.44
CA PRO A 793 8.57 11.87 49.52
C PRO A 793 7.78 12.24 48.24
N PRO A 794 6.84 11.39 47.81
CA PRO A 794 6.02 11.64 46.62
C PRO A 794 5.09 12.86 46.76
N SER A 795 4.94 13.43 47.97
CA SER A 795 4.16 14.63 48.24
C SER A 795 4.86 15.94 47.87
N SER A 796 6.01 15.91 47.19
CA SER A 796 6.73 17.11 46.76
C SER A 796 5.95 17.97 45.77
N THR A 797 5.79 19.26 46.11
CA THR A 797 5.10 20.22 45.25
C THR A 797 6.09 20.80 44.24
N PRO A 798 5.94 20.53 42.93
CA PRO A 798 6.82 21.12 41.92
C PRO A 798 6.50 22.60 41.70
N LEU A 799 7.46 23.35 41.17
CA LEU A 799 7.25 24.71 40.69
C LEU A 799 6.17 24.74 39.60
N PRO A 800 5.31 25.79 39.57
CA PRO A 800 4.35 25.98 38.49
C PRO A 800 5.01 25.95 37.12
N ALA A 801 4.39 25.30 36.14
CA ALA A 801 4.95 25.16 34.79
C ALA A 801 5.33 26.53 34.16
N ALA A 802 4.53 27.57 34.41
CA ALA A 802 4.75 28.93 33.91
C ALA A 802 5.87 29.72 34.63
N ALA A 803 6.40 29.24 35.77
CA ALA A 803 7.40 29.99 36.53
C ALA A 803 8.71 30.16 35.72
N PRO A 804 9.21 31.39 35.52
CA PRO A 804 10.45 31.60 34.78
C PRO A 804 11.68 31.20 35.62
N GLU A 805 12.77 30.83 34.95
CA GLU A 805 14.03 30.46 35.62
C GLU A 805 14.60 31.62 36.44
N ALA A 806 14.48 32.86 35.96
CA ALA A 806 14.95 34.03 36.68
C ALA A 806 14.28 34.22 38.07
N ALA A 807 13.12 33.60 38.30
CA ALA A 807 12.45 33.60 39.60
C ALA A 807 12.94 32.49 40.54
N PHE A 808 13.74 31.54 40.04
CA PHE A 808 14.29 30.44 40.83
C PHE A 808 15.60 30.86 41.50
N VAL A 809 15.47 31.65 42.56
CA VAL A 809 16.59 32.12 43.39
C VAL A 809 16.37 31.67 44.82
N TYR A 810 17.43 31.25 45.49
CA TYR A 810 17.36 30.92 46.92
C TYR A 810 17.24 32.21 47.75
N GLY A 811 16.20 32.31 48.57
CA GLY A 811 15.92 33.47 49.42
C GLY A 811 14.57 33.33 50.13
N VAL A 812 14.09 34.42 50.75
CA VAL A 812 12.84 34.43 51.54
C VAL A 812 11.60 34.07 50.71
N ALA A 813 11.63 34.33 49.40
CA ALA A 813 10.53 34.00 48.48
C ALA A 813 10.58 32.56 47.94
N ALA A 814 11.63 31.78 48.25
CA ALA A 814 11.75 30.40 47.78
C ALA A 814 10.70 29.51 48.45
N ARG A 815 9.92 28.78 47.66
CA ARG A 815 8.85 27.90 48.16
C ARG A 815 9.14 26.42 48.02
N THR A 816 9.86 26.00 46.97
CA THR A 816 10.12 24.58 46.70
C THR A 816 11.38 24.42 45.84
N GLY A 817 11.84 23.18 45.66
CA GLY A 817 12.93 22.84 44.75
C GLY A 817 14.35 22.94 45.34
N PHE A 818 14.46 23.08 46.65
CA PHE A 818 15.72 23.16 47.39
C PHE A 818 15.83 22.07 48.45
N VAL A 819 17.04 21.55 48.63
CA VAL A 819 17.42 20.60 49.68
C VAL A 819 18.52 21.23 50.52
N ARG A 820 18.50 21.01 51.83
CA ARG A 820 19.47 21.52 52.79
C ARG A 820 20.13 20.35 53.53
N LEU A 821 21.46 20.32 53.51
CA LEU A 821 22.26 19.55 54.45
C LEU A 821 22.50 20.43 55.68
N ARG A 822 22.20 19.91 56.88
CA ARG A 822 22.33 20.62 58.16
C ARG A 822 23.21 19.82 59.11
N LEU A 823 24.31 20.40 59.57
CA LEU A 823 25.26 19.76 60.50
C LEU A 823 24.64 19.39 61.85
#